data_AF-A0A0M0JUR4-F1
#
_entry.id   AF-A0A0M0JUR4-F1
#
_cell.length_a   1.000
_cell.length_b   1.000
_cell.length_c   1.000
_cell.angle_alpha   90.00
_cell.angle_beta   90.00
_cell.angle_gamma   90.00
#
_symmetry.space_group_name_H-M   'P 1'
#
loop_
_entity.id
_entity.type
_entity.pdbx_description
1 polymer ?
#
loop_
_entity_poly.entity_id
_entity_poly.type
_entity_poly.pdbx_seq_one_letter_code
_entity_poly.pdbx_strand_id
1 'polypeptide(L)'
;MLVPDGPVVFVLGGPGSGKGTQCAKLVERYGAAHFSAGDLLRAEAKKGTEQGKMIDEMIKQGALVPTQITLDLLKAAIKSRKGPYLIDGFPRSLDNLQAFDNQVYGGCALTLVYDLSEAAMEERLLKHGETSGRADDNAATIKKRFKTFWDESMPVIDILRARKGGLMVSTIDASRTPQEVAIDTWRVFDKIANVINMLVPDGPVVFMLGAPGTGKGAQCAKLVERYGAAHIKVSDLLRAEVKKGTEQGKMIDEIMKEHDVVPAPITLDLLKAAIKTRKGPYIIDGFPRSLDNLHAFDDQVYGGHRGFGCALAIFYFMADAEIAVKRKLERNQTQKKGIQDLDEHAEELRKKFHKFKGQCMPVIEKLKNRGLLATVDGHPSFNAVFTATCKAFDKVAAPLVTWRKAQVTEYLAKHAMKERLEAALHAAVGSQAPDPASFVAECIAPPGPRRPRTACGTFLRIVTVNDVYKLDNYPRVASAVAAAKKAAAALDCVVISTLPGDFLSPCPLTALDGGRAMTEGLNKAKIEYVMLGNHELDYGFQWSVDRMQAFKGKCINSNITTKPIDTFPKYDVIHVGDRRVLMTAFLSADTSIYAPANTPTVIPPAEAAVAIWNEAKEALGYTPDVHLPMTHQLVPEDKAFCLALAKHKELGPRTPIVLGAHEHEVYIDSCGGAKIIKTGADAEEIGYVDIWWGTDGVMHSKVELVPGCEFDEEPEAKKFCLEQEDFVRRVMSAPLMPIPAFMSSKTVRHSPSGVEMMTSLMTTDFLPHQVRHSPSGVATLLLTQMLRGFRKEKVELCVVHGGSVRAGKEYQANTTFTMGDLFAEFAFDGPMAVILVKGSILQASTANTRNAPKPAPDFLHFDEGVVIEPEKHAILSVGGVPFDPEKMYKIAINQLLLTGLNVIEPLMSYVRANVKVPTEESCRLSKNVVIEVSMKDVWRHLIDFQSFDEDGNGAIEDAELRAGIKKFFAQVASRPEGISVEEVAALIKKKQGHLSLVEQLVKTLDTNGDGYIDEEEMLALSH
;
A
#
# COMPACT_ATOMS: atom_id res chain seq x y z
N MET A 1 -6.40 7.55 31.81
CA MET A 1 -6.16 6.39 30.93
C MET A 1 -5.82 5.18 31.79
N LEU A 2 -6.45 4.02 31.55
CA LEU A 2 -6.10 2.74 32.16
C LEU A 2 -4.99 2.09 31.32
N VAL A 3 -3.98 1.51 31.96
CA VAL A 3 -2.96 0.69 31.29
C VAL A 3 -3.18 -0.76 31.72
N PRO A 4 -3.75 -1.62 30.87
CA PRO A 4 -3.90 -3.04 31.17
C PRO A 4 -2.53 -3.69 31.35
N ASP A 5 -2.42 -4.65 32.27
CA ASP A 5 -1.18 -5.42 32.47
C ASP A 5 -1.02 -6.62 31.52
N GLY A 6 -1.95 -6.80 30.58
CA GLY A 6 -1.99 -7.87 29.59
C GLY A 6 -2.91 -7.49 28.42
N PRO A 7 -2.90 -8.26 27.31
CA PRO A 7 -3.65 -7.90 26.11
C PRO A 7 -5.16 -7.98 26.35
N VAL A 8 -5.90 -7.09 25.70
CA VAL A 8 -7.36 -7.05 25.73
C VAL A 8 -7.91 -7.68 24.46
N VAL A 9 -8.85 -8.61 24.61
CA VAL A 9 -9.53 -9.31 23.53
C VAL A 9 -11.02 -9.02 23.61
N PHE A 10 -11.59 -8.46 22.54
CA PHE A 10 -13.04 -8.33 22.42
C PHE A 10 -13.64 -9.64 21.96
N VAL A 11 -14.73 -10.03 22.59
CA VAL A 11 -15.51 -11.21 22.23
C VAL A 11 -16.93 -10.77 21.88
N LEU A 12 -17.20 -10.73 20.57
CA LEU A 12 -18.40 -10.19 19.95
C LEU A 12 -19.20 -11.28 19.23
N GLY A 13 -20.46 -10.98 18.91
CA GLY A 13 -21.40 -11.89 18.26
C GLY A 13 -22.81 -11.78 18.83
N GLY A 14 -23.80 -12.28 18.09
CA GLY A 14 -25.21 -12.12 18.43
C GLY A 14 -25.64 -12.83 19.74
N PRO A 15 -26.80 -12.46 20.32
CA PRO A 15 -27.37 -13.16 21.47
C PRO A 15 -27.51 -14.68 21.19
N GLY A 16 -27.00 -15.56 22.07
CA GLY A 16 -27.07 -17.01 21.86
C GLY A 16 -25.92 -17.63 21.04
N SER A 17 -24.96 -16.83 20.56
CA SER A 17 -23.82 -17.32 19.76
C SER A 17 -22.75 -18.13 20.52
N GLY A 18 -22.86 -18.27 21.84
CA GLY A 18 -21.95 -19.11 22.65
C GLY A 18 -20.68 -18.40 23.17
N LYS A 19 -20.59 -17.06 23.08
CA LYS A 19 -19.45 -16.25 23.60
C LYS A 19 -18.99 -16.63 25.01
N GLY A 20 -19.90 -16.68 25.97
CA GLY A 20 -19.59 -16.99 27.36
C GLY A 20 -19.01 -18.41 27.53
N THR A 21 -19.54 -19.38 26.78
CA THR A 21 -19.03 -20.77 26.77
C THR A 21 -17.58 -20.82 26.26
N GLN A 22 -17.27 -20.06 25.21
CA GLN A 22 -15.93 -20.03 24.65
C GLN A 22 -14.96 -19.24 25.53
N CYS A 23 -15.42 -18.16 26.16
CA CYS A 23 -14.64 -17.45 27.17
C CYS A 23 -14.27 -18.36 28.34
N ALA A 24 -15.19 -19.20 28.84
CA ALA A 24 -14.89 -20.16 29.90
C ALA A 24 -13.79 -21.16 29.50
N LYS A 25 -13.83 -21.68 28.27
CA LYS A 25 -12.79 -22.56 27.73
C LYS A 25 -11.44 -21.85 27.56
N LEU A 26 -11.44 -20.57 27.19
CA LEU A 26 -10.22 -19.76 27.13
C LEU A 26 -9.64 -19.47 28.52
N VAL A 27 -10.49 -19.23 29.53
CA VAL A 27 -10.05 -19.10 30.93
C VAL A 27 -9.40 -20.39 31.41
N GLU A 28 -10.03 -21.54 31.16
CA GLU A 28 -9.52 -22.86 31.56
C GLU A 28 -8.15 -23.16 30.93
N ARG A 29 -8.00 -22.89 29.63
CA ARG A 29 -6.80 -23.24 28.86
C ARG A 29 -5.65 -22.24 29.04
N TYR A 30 -5.94 -20.94 29.08
CA TYR A 30 -4.93 -19.88 29.03
C TYR A 30 -4.82 -19.05 30.30
N GLY A 31 -5.65 -19.31 31.32
CA GLY A 31 -5.66 -18.51 32.55
C GLY A 31 -6.17 -17.08 32.36
N ALA A 32 -6.92 -16.82 31.28
CA ALA A 32 -7.42 -15.49 30.95
C ALA A 32 -8.43 -14.98 32.00
N ALA A 33 -8.47 -13.67 32.21
CA ALA A 33 -9.50 -13.01 32.99
C ALA A 33 -10.69 -12.65 32.09
N HIS A 34 -11.81 -13.36 32.28
CA HIS A 34 -13.05 -13.10 31.57
C HIS A 34 -13.92 -12.07 32.31
N PHE A 35 -14.36 -11.04 31.58
CA PHE A 35 -15.30 -10.03 32.03
C PHE A 35 -16.43 -9.91 31.01
N SER A 36 -17.64 -10.30 31.39
CA SER A 36 -18.84 -10.04 30.59
C SER A 36 -19.44 -8.69 30.98
N ALA A 37 -19.56 -7.78 30.01
CA ALA A 37 -20.15 -6.46 30.24
C ALA A 37 -21.59 -6.57 30.77
N GLY A 38 -22.35 -7.56 30.26
CA GLY A 38 -23.71 -7.82 30.72
C GLY A 38 -23.77 -8.30 32.18
N ASP A 39 -22.81 -9.12 32.61
CA ASP A 39 -22.78 -9.59 34.01
C ASP A 39 -22.35 -8.49 34.98
N LEU A 40 -21.40 -7.63 34.59
CA LEU A 40 -21.02 -6.45 35.38
C LEU A 40 -22.20 -5.51 35.59
N LEU A 41 -22.98 -5.25 34.53
CA LEU A 41 -24.18 -4.42 34.60
C LEU A 41 -25.28 -5.05 35.48
N ARG A 42 -25.53 -6.36 35.33
CA ARG A 42 -26.50 -7.08 36.20
C ARG A 42 -26.07 -7.10 37.67
N ALA A 43 -24.77 -7.21 37.94
CA ALA A 43 -24.25 -7.14 39.30
C ALA A 43 -24.46 -5.73 39.90
N GLU A 44 -24.28 -4.68 39.10
CA GLU A 44 -24.55 -3.30 39.52
C GLU A 44 -26.04 -3.05 39.76
N ALA A 45 -26.91 -3.56 38.88
CA ALA A 45 -28.36 -3.46 39.02
C ALA A 45 -28.87 -4.04 40.36
N LYS A 46 -28.31 -5.18 40.79
CA LYS A 46 -28.66 -5.85 42.04
C LYS A 46 -28.34 -5.05 43.31
N LYS A 47 -27.51 -4.00 43.23
CA LYS A 47 -27.16 -3.17 44.39
C LYS A 47 -28.30 -2.24 44.83
N GLY A 48 -29.36 -2.08 44.03
CA GLY A 48 -30.54 -1.29 44.37
C GLY A 48 -30.31 0.23 44.47
N THR A 49 -29.16 0.72 44.00
CA THR A 49 -28.86 2.16 43.91
C THR A 49 -29.73 2.82 42.83
N GLU A 50 -29.85 4.14 42.81
CA GLU A 50 -30.56 4.86 41.73
C GLU A 50 -29.99 4.52 40.34
N GLN A 51 -28.65 4.47 40.23
CA GLN A 51 -27.98 3.98 39.02
C GLN A 51 -28.29 2.51 38.73
N GLY A 52 -28.37 1.66 39.75
CA GLY A 52 -28.73 0.25 39.61
C GLY A 52 -30.16 0.04 39.09
N LYS A 53 -31.13 0.83 39.55
CA LYS A 53 -32.52 0.81 39.05
C LYS A 53 -32.60 1.21 37.58
N MET A 54 -31.89 2.27 37.18
CA MET A 54 -31.78 2.68 35.77
C MET A 54 -31.19 1.56 34.91
N ILE A 55 -30.11 0.92 35.37
CA ILE A 55 -29.48 -0.20 34.64
C ILE A 55 -30.48 -1.38 34.49
N ASP A 56 -31.20 -1.72 35.56
CA ASP A 56 -32.19 -2.80 35.54
C ASP A 56 -33.32 -2.55 34.53
N GLU A 57 -33.86 -1.32 34.48
CA GLU A 57 -34.90 -0.93 33.53
C GLU A 57 -34.41 -1.01 32.07
N MET A 58 -33.21 -0.50 31.79
CA MET A 58 -32.62 -0.54 30.44
C MET A 58 -32.36 -1.98 29.98
N ILE A 59 -31.85 -2.84 30.86
CA ILE A 59 -31.64 -4.27 30.57
C ILE A 59 -32.98 -4.95 30.23
N LYS A 60 -34.04 -4.73 31.03
CA LYS A 60 -35.37 -5.29 30.80
C LYS A 60 -35.98 -4.85 29.47
N GLN A 61 -35.65 -3.64 29.01
CA GLN A 61 -36.11 -3.10 27.73
C GLN A 61 -35.27 -3.56 26.52
N GLY A 62 -34.10 -4.17 26.76
CA GLY A 62 -33.14 -4.54 25.72
C GLY A 62 -32.30 -3.36 25.19
N ALA A 63 -32.27 -2.23 25.91
CA ALA A 63 -31.55 -1.02 25.53
C ALA A 63 -30.07 -1.04 26.00
N LEU A 64 -29.21 -0.27 25.32
CA LEU A 64 -27.81 -0.10 25.75
C LEU A 64 -27.67 0.87 26.92
N VAL A 65 -26.96 0.45 27.96
CA VAL A 65 -26.59 1.30 29.11
C VAL A 65 -25.54 2.35 28.66
N PRO A 66 -25.58 3.60 29.18
CA PRO A 66 -24.63 4.64 28.81
C PRO A 66 -23.16 4.20 28.85
N THR A 67 -22.42 4.58 27.81
CA THR A 67 -21.03 4.17 27.57
C THR A 67 -20.12 4.35 28.79
N GLN A 68 -20.20 5.49 29.47
CA GLN A 68 -19.30 5.82 30.57
C GLN A 68 -19.49 4.87 31.77
N ILE A 69 -20.73 4.46 32.08
CA ILE A 69 -21.03 3.51 33.16
C ILE A 69 -20.39 2.15 32.86
N THR A 70 -20.62 1.62 31.66
CA THR A 70 -20.07 0.32 31.23
C THR A 70 -18.55 0.32 31.24
N LEU A 71 -17.94 1.42 30.77
CA LEU A 71 -16.50 1.57 30.71
C LEU A 71 -15.85 1.66 32.10
N ASP A 72 -16.48 2.34 33.06
CA ASP A 72 -15.94 2.46 34.42
C ASP A 72 -16.03 1.13 35.19
N LEU A 73 -17.10 0.35 34.99
CA LEU A 73 -17.19 -1.02 35.49
C LEU A 73 -16.11 -1.93 34.88
N LEU A 74 -15.89 -1.86 33.57
CA LEU A 74 -14.84 -2.63 32.89
C LEU A 74 -13.44 -2.26 33.39
N LYS A 75 -13.14 -0.98 33.58
CA LYS A 75 -11.85 -0.55 34.14
C LYS A 75 -11.64 -1.05 35.56
N ALA A 76 -12.68 -1.02 36.40
CA ALA A 76 -12.61 -1.57 37.75
C ALA A 76 -12.35 -3.09 37.73
N ALA A 77 -13.01 -3.81 36.81
CA ALA A 77 -12.81 -5.24 36.61
C ALA A 77 -11.38 -5.58 36.15
N ILE A 78 -10.87 -4.88 35.13
CA ILE A 78 -9.49 -5.05 34.62
C ILE A 78 -8.46 -4.81 35.74
N LYS A 79 -8.67 -3.84 36.63
CA LYS A 79 -7.76 -3.60 37.76
C LYS A 79 -7.78 -4.72 38.82
N SER A 80 -8.81 -5.57 38.84
CA SER A 80 -9.03 -6.56 39.91
C SER A 80 -8.36 -7.92 39.65
N ARG A 81 -8.03 -8.25 38.39
CA ARG A 81 -7.44 -9.54 37.99
C ARG A 81 -6.34 -9.28 36.96
N LYS A 82 -5.38 -10.19 36.83
CA LYS A 82 -4.31 -10.09 35.82
C LYS A 82 -4.77 -10.64 34.47
N GLY A 83 -4.24 -10.08 33.38
CA GLY A 83 -4.53 -10.51 32.01
C GLY A 83 -3.81 -11.80 31.57
N PRO A 84 -4.11 -12.33 30.37
CA PRO A 84 -4.86 -11.69 29.27
C PRO A 84 -6.36 -11.51 29.57
N TYR A 85 -6.97 -10.48 29.01
CA TYR A 85 -8.34 -10.05 29.32
C TYR A 85 -9.31 -10.37 28.19
N LEU A 86 -10.39 -11.10 28.49
CA LEU A 86 -11.49 -11.36 27.55
C LEU A 86 -12.67 -10.48 27.94
N ILE A 87 -13.06 -9.57 27.05
CA ILE A 87 -14.20 -8.69 27.24
C ILE A 87 -15.36 -9.19 26.38
N ASP A 88 -16.32 -9.87 27.00
CA ASP A 88 -17.51 -10.41 26.35
C ASP A 88 -18.62 -9.35 26.25
N GLY A 89 -19.13 -9.15 25.04
CA GLY A 89 -20.28 -8.31 24.77
C GLY A 89 -20.00 -6.82 24.94
N PHE A 90 -18.77 -6.37 24.70
CA PHE A 90 -18.39 -4.97 24.55
C PHE A 90 -17.22 -4.89 23.55
N PRO A 91 -17.15 -3.86 22.68
CA PRO A 91 -18.09 -2.74 22.50
C PRO A 91 -19.41 -3.15 21.83
N ARG A 92 -20.52 -2.44 22.12
CA ARG A 92 -21.84 -2.66 21.49
C ARG A 92 -22.33 -1.50 20.63
N SER A 93 -21.63 -0.39 20.64
CA SER A 93 -21.91 0.80 19.83
C SER A 93 -20.61 1.51 19.46
N LEU A 94 -20.65 2.43 18.49
CA LEU A 94 -19.48 3.20 18.08
C LEU A 94 -18.92 4.05 19.24
N ASP A 95 -19.81 4.62 20.04
CA ASP A 95 -19.42 5.41 21.23
C ASP A 95 -18.67 4.55 22.25
N ASN A 96 -19.07 3.28 22.45
CA ASN A 96 -18.35 2.34 23.30
C ASN A 96 -16.91 2.14 22.81
N LEU A 97 -16.75 1.90 21.50
CA LEU A 97 -15.45 1.66 20.88
C LEU A 97 -14.55 2.91 21.00
N GLN A 98 -15.07 4.09 20.64
CA GLN A 98 -14.33 5.35 20.73
C GLN A 98 -13.94 5.68 22.17
N ALA A 99 -14.86 5.50 23.13
CA ALA A 99 -14.56 5.76 24.53
C ALA A 99 -13.52 4.78 25.10
N PHE A 100 -13.55 3.52 24.66
CA PHE A 100 -12.54 2.53 25.03
C PHE A 100 -11.17 2.91 24.48
N ASP A 101 -11.06 3.19 23.18
CA ASP A 101 -9.82 3.58 22.51
C ASP A 101 -9.21 4.85 23.14
N ASN A 102 -10.05 5.78 23.59
CA ASN A 102 -9.59 7.02 24.25
C ASN A 102 -9.14 6.82 25.71
N GLN A 103 -9.66 5.80 26.41
CA GLN A 103 -9.49 5.68 27.86
C GLN A 103 -8.69 4.46 28.31
N VAL A 104 -8.41 3.50 27.42
CA VAL A 104 -7.62 2.29 27.68
C VAL A 104 -6.41 2.23 26.75
N TYR A 105 -5.22 2.23 27.32
CA TYR A 105 -3.95 2.20 26.60
C TYR A 105 -3.73 0.87 25.88
N GLY A 106 -3.25 0.94 24.64
CA GLY A 106 -3.00 -0.22 23.79
C GLY A 106 -4.22 -0.73 23.02
N GLY A 107 -5.42 -0.21 23.32
CA GLY A 107 -6.66 -0.60 22.66
C GLY A 107 -6.95 -2.11 22.78
N CYS A 108 -7.70 -2.62 21.80
CA CYS A 108 -7.96 -4.04 21.65
C CYS A 108 -6.84 -4.71 20.82
N ALA A 109 -6.38 -5.89 21.25
CA ALA A 109 -5.37 -6.69 20.56
C ALA A 109 -5.98 -7.70 19.57
N LEU A 110 -7.22 -8.15 19.81
CA LEU A 110 -7.92 -9.17 19.01
C LEU A 110 -9.42 -8.99 19.16
N THR A 111 -10.16 -9.07 18.06
CA THR A 111 -11.62 -9.20 18.10
C THR A 111 -12.04 -10.58 17.61
N LEU A 112 -12.63 -11.39 18.50
CA LEU A 112 -13.27 -12.65 18.16
C LEU A 112 -14.75 -12.39 17.88
N VAL A 113 -15.22 -12.71 16.68
CA VAL A 113 -16.62 -12.54 16.27
C VAL A 113 -17.25 -13.91 16.08
N TYR A 114 -18.19 -14.29 16.94
CA TYR A 114 -18.94 -15.54 16.82
C TYR A 114 -20.17 -15.34 15.95
N ASP A 115 -20.12 -15.88 14.73
CA ASP A 115 -21.18 -15.77 13.73
C ASP A 115 -22.17 -16.93 13.85
N LEU A 116 -23.46 -16.60 13.86
CA LEU A 116 -24.55 -17.55 13.99
C LEU A 116 -25.83 -16.96 13.37
N SER A 117 -26.59 -17.78 12.64
CA SER A 117 -27.85 -17.35 12.06
C SER A 117 -28.90 -16.98 13.12
N GLU A 118 -29.79 -16.04 12.79
CA GLU A 118 -30.86 -15.60 13.70
C GLU A 118 -31.77 -16.75 14.15
N ALA A 119 -32.12 -17.65 13.22
CA ALA A 119 -32.92 -18.84 13.54
C ALA A 119 -32.23 -19.75 14.57
N ALA A 120 -30.91 -19.99 14.42
CA ALA A 120 -30.16 -20.80 15.38
C ALA A 120 -29.95 -20.08 16.72
N MET A 121 -29.81 -18.75 16.71
CA MET A 121 -29.78 -17.92 17.92
C MET A 121 -31.10 -18.00 18.68
N GLU A 122 -32.23 -17.88 17.99
CA GLU A 122 -33.58 -17.95 18.58
C GLU A 122 -33.83 -19.33 19.22
N GLU A 123 -33.51 -20.41 18.50
CA GLU A 123 -33.64 -21.77 19.01
C GLU A 123 -32.80 -21.98 20.28
N ARG A 124 -31.55 -21.49 20.29
CA ARG A 124 -30.67 -21.59 21.45
C ARG A 124 -31.18 -20.77 22.63
N LEU A 125 -31.69 -19.56 22.40
CA LEU A 125 -32.20 -18.68 23.47
C LEU A 125 -33.49 -19.21 24.09
N LEU A 126 -34.40 -19.79 23.30
CA LEU A 126 -35.62 -20.42 23.80
C LEU A 126 -35.29 -21.63 24.69
N LYS A 127 -34.39 -22.51 24.25
CA LYS A 127 -33.89 -23.65 25.06
C LYS A 127 -33.16 -23.19 26.33
N HIS A 128 -32.49 -22.03 26.28
CA HIS A 128 -31.77 -21.47 27.42
C HIS A 128 -32.72 -20.80 28.44
N GLY A 129 -33.84 -20.21 27.99
CA GLY A 129 -34.89 -19.66 28.86
C GLY A 129 -35.54 -20.73 29.74
N GLU A 130 -35.65 -21.96 29.23
CA GLU A 130 -36.18 -23.12 29.95
C GLU A 130 -35.24 -23.62 31.07
N THR A 131 -33.94 -23.35 30.97
CA THR A 131 -32.90 -23.96 31.84
C THR A 131 -32.13 -22.97 32.73
N SER A 132 -32.10 -21.67 32.40
CA SER A 132 -31.15 -20.71 33.01
C SER A 132 -31.75 -19.69 34.00
N GLY A 133 -33.08 -19.61 34.12
CA GLY A 133 -33.75 -18.73 35.11
C GLY A 133 -33.56 -17.22 34.87
N ARG A 134 -33.19 -16.80 33.66
CA ARG A 134 -33.06 -15.37 33.29
C ARG A 134 -34.43 -14.74 33.03
N ALA A 135 -34.78 -13.72 33.83
CA ALA A 135 -36.08 -13.05 33.75
C ALA A 135 -36.32 -12.25 32.44
N ASP A 136 -35.28 -12.06 31.62
CA ASP A 136 -35.27 -11.29 30.38
C ASP A 136 -35.31 -12.15 29.09
N ASP A 137 -35.34 -13.48 29.17
CA ASP A 137 -35.42 -14.38 28.01
C ASP A 137 -36.88 -14.71 27.62
N ASN A 138 -37.69 -13.67 27.32
CA ASN A 138 -39.01 -13.84 26.70
C ASN A 138 -38.98 -13.45 25.21
N ALA A 139 -39.90 -13.99 24.40
CA ALA A 139 -39.90 -13.83 22.94
C ALA A 139 -39.89 -12.37 22.47
N ALA A 140 -40.53 -11.46 23.21
CA ALA A 140 -40.56 -10.03 22.88
C ALA A 140 -39.20 -9.36 23.13
N THR A 141 -38.50 -9.74 24.20
CA THR A 141 -37.16 -9.22 24.53
C THR A 141 -36.07 -9.82 23.63
N ILE A 142 -36.19 -11.08 23.22
CA ILE A 142 -35.26 -11.73 22.27
C ILE A 142 -35.23 -10.97 20.94
N LYS A 143 -36.40 -10.67 20.37
CA LYS A 143 -36.49 -9.90 19.11
C LYS A 143 -35.87 -8.51 19.21
N LYS A 144 -36.06 -7.82 20.33
CA LYS A 144 -35.42 -6.51 20.57
C LYS A 144 -33.89 -6.64 20.63
N ARG A 145 -33.36 -7.70 21.25
CA ARG A 145 -31.92 -7.95 21.34
C ARG A 145 -31.29 -8.28 20.00
N PHE A 146 -32.00 -8.95 19.09
CA PHE A 146 -31.55 -9.13 17.71
C PHE A 146 -31.51 -7.81 16.97
N LYS A 147 -32.58 -7.01 17.07
CA LYS A 147 -32.63 -5.68 16.46
C LYS A 147 -31.47 -4.79 16.94
N THR A 148 -31.24 -4.67 18.24
CA THR A 148 -30.13 -3.88 18.78
C THR A 148 -28.76 -4.41 18.35
N PHE A 149 -28.59 -5.73 18.24
CA PHE A 149 -27.33 -6.30 17.75
C PHE A 149 -27.05 -5.88 16.30
N TRP A 150 -28.04 -6.00 15.41
CA TRP A 150 -27.89 -5.63 14.00
C TRP A 150 -27.78 -4.12 13.80
N ASP A 151 -28.60 -3.32 14.48
CA ASP A 151 -28.65 -1.87 14.30
C ASP A 151 -27.43 -1.15 14.91
N GLU A 152 -26.89 -1.66 16.03
CA GLU A 152 -25.87 -0.94 16.80
C GLU A 152 -24.54 -1.69 16.92
N SER A 153 -24.54 -3.01 17.15
CA SER A 153 -23.31 -3.79 17.39
C SER A 153 -22.64 -4.26 16.10
N MET A 154 -23.40 -4.58 15.04
CA MET A 154 -22.84 -5.01 13.76
C MET A 154 -22.02 -3.91 13.06
N PRO A 155 -22.46 -2.63 13.01
CA PRO A 155 -21.63 -1.54 12.49
C PRO A 155 -20.27 -1.42 13.18
N VAL A 156 -20.18 -1.76 14.47
CA VAL A 156 -18.92 -1.77 15.21
C VAL A 156 -18.00 -2.87 14.70
N ILE A 157 -18.54 -4.07 14.44
CA ILE A 157 -17.80 -5.18 13.85
C ILE A 157 -17.29 -4.80 12.45
N ASP A 158 -18.12 -4.16 11.64
CA ASP A 158 -17.74 -3.72 10.28
C ASP A 158 -16.66 -2.65 10.31
N ILE A 159 -16.75 -1.69 11.23
CA ILE A 159 -15.67 -0.70 11.46
C ILE A 159 -14.39 -1.40 11.92
N LEU A 160 -14.49 -2.37 12.84
CA LEU A 160 -13.31 -3.13 13.29
C LEU A 160 -12.68 -3.93 12.14
N ARG A 161 -13.47 -4.46 11.19
CA ARG A 161 -13.00 -5.15 9.98
C ARG A 161 -12.35 -4.20 8.96
N ALA A 162 -12.94 -3.02 8.76
CA ALA A 162 -12.48 -2.03 7.78
C ALA A 162 -11.27 -1.19 8.27
N ARG A 163 -10.84 -1.35 9.53
CA ARG A 163 -9.63 -0.70 10.05
C ARG A 163 -8.40 -1.24 9.31
N LYS A 164 -7.80 -0.42 8.43
CA LYS A 164 -6.48 -0.67 7.82
C LYS A 164 -5.42 -0.89 8.94
N GLY A 165 -4.32 -1.60 8.66
CA GLY A 165 -3.17 -1.67 9.60
C GLY A 165 -3.13 -2.82 10.63
N GLY A 166 -3.94 -3.88 10.48
CA GLY A 166 -3.66 -5.17 11.13
C GLY A 166 -4.31 -5.43 12.50
N LEU A 167 -5.46 -4.82 12.83
CA LEU A 167 -6.29 -5.35 13.92
C LEU A 167 -6.87 -6.70 13.48
N MET A 168 -6.45 -7.78 14.14
CA MET A 168 -6.93 -9.12 13.79
C MET A 168 -8.38 -9.28 14.26
N VAL A 169 -9.32 -9.18 13.32
CA VAL A 169 -10.73 -9.55 13.52
C VAL A 169 -10.92 -10.95 12.96
N SER A 170 -11.18 -11.92 13.83
CA SER A 170 -11.39 -13.30 13.41
C SER A 170 -12.84 -13.70 13.61
N THR A 171 -13.50 -14.02 12.51
CA THR A 171 -14.88 -14.53 12.54
C THR A 171 -14.84 -16.05 12.71
N ILE A 172 -15.58 -16.56 13.69
CA ILE A 172 -15.67 -17.98 14.03
C ILE A 172 -17.12 -18.42 13.82
N ASP A 173 -17.31 -19.38 12.93
CA ASP A 173 -18.60 -20.05 12.75
C ASP A 173 -19.00 -20.79 14.03
N ALA A 174 -20.07 -20.31 14.66
CA ALA A 174 -20.60 -20.82 15.93
C ALA A 174 -21.76 -21.81 15.76
N SER A 175 -22.06 -22.24 14.53
CA SER A 175 -23.13 -23.22 14.25
C SER A 175 -22.79 -24.63 14.72
N ARG A 176 -21.50 -24.95 14.83
CA ARG A 176 -20.95 -26.26 15.22
C ARG A 176 -21.02 -26.54 16.74
N THR A 177 -20.53 -27.72 17.15
CA THR A 177 -20.52 -28.11 18.56
C THR A 177 -19.61 -27.19 19.39
N PRO A 178 -19.89 -26.98 20.70
CA PRO A 178 -19.08 -26.11 21.54
C PRO A 178 -17.59 -26.47 21.59
N GLN A 179 -17.24 -27.75 21.39
CA GLN A 179 -15.86 -28.21 21.38
C GLN A 179 -15.13 -27.89 20.08
N GLU A 180 -15.79 -28.04 18.93
CA GLU A 180 -15.21 -27.68 17.63
C GLU A 180 -15.00 -26.16 17.53
N VAL A 181 -15.99 -25.38 17.97
CA VAL A 181 -15.87 -23.92 18.05
C VAL A 181 -14.72 -23.51 18.97
N ALA A 182 -14.46 -24.27 20.04
CA ALA A 182 -13.34 -24.02 20.95
C ALA A 182 -11.99 -24.28 20.29
N ILE A 183 -11.87 -25.34 19.51
CA ILE A 183 -10.62 -25.66 18.79
C ILE A 183 -10.26 -24.53 17.83
N ASP A 184 -11.23 -24.01 17.09
CA ASP A 184 -10.97 -22.89 16.17
C ASP A 184 -10.69 -21.58 16.92
N THR A 185 -11.37 -21.37 18.05
CA THR A 185 -11.07 -20.26 18.96
C THR A 185 -9.63 -20.35 19.47
N TRP A 186 -9.17 -21.53 19.90
CA TRP A 186 -7.80 -21.75 20.40
C TRP A 186 -6.75 -21.52 19.31
N ARG A 187 -6.99 -21.98 18.09
CA ARG A 187 -6.08 -21.73 16.95
C ARG A 187 -5.87 -20.24 16.69
N VAL A 188 -6.96 -19.47 16.70
CA VAL A 188 -6.89 -18.01 16.55
C VAL A 188 -6.14 -17.37 17.72
N PHE A 189 -6.43 -17.81 18.95
CA PHE A 189 -5.79 -17.29 20.15
C PHE A 189 -4.28 -17.62 20.22
N ASP A 190 -3.88 -18.81 19.77
CA ASP A 190 -2.48 -19.27 19.72
C ASP A 190 -1.65 -18.50 18.67
N LYS A 191 -2.22 -18.18 17.50
CA LYS A 191 -1.57 -17.32 16.48
C LYS A 191 -1.15 -15.97 17.08
N ILE A 192 -1.97 -15.42 17.97
CA ILE A 192 -1.77 -14.09 18.55
C ILE A 192 -0.76 -14.09 19.70
N ALA A 193 -0.65 -15.19 20.46
CA ALA A 193 0.44 -15.35 21.42
C ALA A 193 1.82 -15.24 20.74
N ASN A 194 1.94 -15.64 19.47
CA ASN A 194 3.15 -15.48 18.67
C ASN A 194 3.31 -14.07 18.07
N VAL A 195 2.21 -13.42 17.65
CA VAL A 195 2.22 -12.05 17.06
C VAL A 195 2.43 -10.96 18.10
N ILE A 196 1.86 -11.09 19.31
CA ILE A 196 2.08 -10.16 20.44
C ILE A 196 3.55 -10.15 20.86
N ASN A 197 4.26 -11.26 20.68
CA ASN A 197 5.70 -11.35 20.91
C ASN A 197 6.55 -10.69 19.80
N MET A 198 5.99 -10.42 18.61
CA MET A 198 6.72 -9.87 17.45
C MET A 198 6.54 -8.36 17.23
N LEU A 199 5.42 -7.77 17.64
CA LEU A 199 5.02 -6.41 17.25
C LEU A 199 4.98 -5.38 18.40
N VAL A 200 5.45 -5.74 19.59
CA VAL A 200 5.59 -4.80 20.72
C VAL A 200 7.06 -4.81 21.12
N PRO A 201 7.75 -3.65 21.24
CA PRO A 201 9.08 -3.62 21.83
C PRO A 201 9.10 -4.40 23.15
N ASP A 202 10.22 -5.08 23.48
CA ASP A 202 10.45 -5.86 24.71
C ASP A 202 10.15 -5.15 26.07
N GLY A 203 9.51 -3.99 26.09
CA GLY A 203 9.00 -3.28 27.26
C GLY A 203 8.39 -1.93 26.89
N PRO A 204 7.79 -1.21 27.85
CA PRO A 204 7.22 0.12 27.63
C PRO A 204 8.27 1.12 27.12
N VAL A 205 7.83 2.03 26.24
CA VAL A 205 8.63 3.16 25.75
C VAL A 205 8.31 4.41 26.55
N VAL A 206 9.33 5.02 27.14
CA VAL A 206 9.25 6.30 27.85
C VAL A 206 10.06 7.36 27.11
N PHE A 207 9.39 8.44 26.68
CA PHE A 207 10.05 9.59 26.07
C PHE A 207 10.55 10.57 27.13
N MET A 208 11.82 10.98 27.02
CA MET A 208 12.43 11.98 27.88
C MET A 208 12.53 13.32 27.14
N LEU A 209 11.63 14.26 27.48
CA LEU A 209 11.46 15.54 26.78
C LEU A 209 11.95 16.72 27.64
N GLY A 210 12.56 17.73 27.01
CA GLY A 210 12.91 19.00 27.65
C GLY A 210 14.09 19.70 27.00
N ALA A 211 14.27 20.98 27.28
CA ALA A 211 15.31 21.80 26.65
C ALA A 211 16.75 21.39 27.05
N PRO A 212 17.78 21.72 26.26
CA PRO A 212 19.17 21.53 26.68
C PRO A 212 19.44 22.19 28.05
N GLY A 213 20.18 21.52 28.94
CA GLY A 213 20.54 22.08 30.25
C GLY A 213 19.64 21.64 31.43
N THR A 214 18.46 21.06 31.16
CA THR A 214 17.50 20.65 32.21
C THR A 214 17.87 19.38 33.00
N GLY A 215 19.06 18.80 32.80
CA GLY A 215 19.52 17.63 33.57
C GLY A 215 19.04 16.24 33.11
N LYS A 216 18.20 16.14 32.07
CA LYS A 216 17.62 14.89 31.54
C LYS A 216 18.59 13.70 31.43
N GLY A 217 19.71 13.87 30.73
CA GLY A 217 20.65 12.77 30.50
C GLY A 217 21.25 12.20 31.79
N ALA A 218 21.42 13.02 32.83
CA ALA A 218 21.89 12.57 34.15
C ALA A 218 20.78 11.82 34.91
N GLN A 219 19.52 12.19 34.71
CA GLN A 219 18.36 11.45 35.24
C GLN A 219 18.19 10.09 34.54
N CYS A 220 18.34 10.03 33.21
CA CYS A 220 18.31 8.79 32.43
C CYS A 220 19.32 7.77 32.97
N ALA A 221 20.56 8.19 33.25
CA ALA A 221 21.60 7.29 33.78
C ALA A 221 21.21 6.62 35.11
N LYS A 222 20.62 7.37 36.06
CA LYS A 222 20.13 6.80 37.31
C LYS A 222 18.88 5.94 37.15
N LEU A 223 18.01 6.27 36.19
CA LEU A 223 16.84 5.42 35.89
C LEU A 223 17.26 4.06 35.31
N VAL A 224 18.28 4.04 34.45
CA VAL A 224 18.87 2.78 33.94
C VAL A 224 19.39 1.92 35.07
N GLU A 225 20.16 2.50 35.99
CA GLU A 225 20.70 1.80 37.16
C GLU A 225 19.60 1.23 38.06
N ARG A 226 18.53 2.01 38.30
CA ARG A 226 17.44 1.63 39.19
C ARG A 226 16.46 0.61 38.59
N TYR A 227 16.16 0.72 37.30
CA TYR A 227 15.09 -0.04 36.64
C TYR A 227 15.58 -1.04 35.58
N GLY A 228 16.88 -1.09 35.28
CA GLY A 228 17.44 -1.98 34.26
C GLY A 228 16.96 -1.65 32.84
N ALA A 229 16.63 -0.38 32.57
CA ALA A 229 16.08 0.04 31.28
C ALA A 229 17.15 0.21 30.19
N ALA A 230 16.78 -0.08 28.93
CA ALA A 230 17.59 0.25 27.77
C ALA A 230 17.50 1.76 27.45
N HIS A 231 18.60 2.48 27.69
CA HIS A 231 18.70 3.89 27.31
C HIS A 231 19.11 4.04 25.85
N ILE A 232 18.23 4.64 25.05
CA ILE A 232 18.46 4.95 23.64
C ILE A 232 18.50 6.46 23.48
N LYS A 233 19.70 7.00 23.30
CA LYS A 233 19.88 8.42 23.06
C LYS A 233 19.94 8.70 21.57
N VAL A 234 18.89 9.30 21.02
CA VAL A 234 18.75 9.47 19.56
C VAL A 234 19.88 10.30 18.98
N SER A 235 20.37 11.31 19.71
CA SER A 235 21.53 12.09 19.25
C SER A 235 22.81 11.26 19.09
N ASP A 236 22.94 10.15 19.83
CA ASP A 236 24.12 9.29 19.75
C ASP A 236 23.99 8.32 18.57
N LEU A 237 22.76 7.88 18.25
CA LEU A 237 22.48 7.13 17.02
C LEU A 237 22.79 7.96 15.77
N LEU A 238 22.31 9.21 15.75
CA LEU A 238 22.56 10.13 14.64
C LEU A 238 24.07 10.41 14.48
N ARG A 239 24.79 10.70 15.58
CA ARG A 239 26.25 10.88 15.52
C ARG A 239 27.01 9.62 15.10
N ALA A 240 26.52 8.44 15.47
CA ALA A 240 27.11 7.19 15.02
C ALA A 240 26.92 7.01 13.51
N GLU A 241 25.78 7.43 12.96
CA GLU A 241 25.52 7.43 11.52
C GLU A 241 26.41 8.45 10.78
N VAL A 242 26.54 9.67 11.30
CA VAL A 242 27.47 10.70 10.78
C VAL A 242 28.90 10.16 10.68
N LYS A 243 29.36 9.44 11.71
CA LYS A 243 30.72 8.86 11.73
C LYS A 243 30.98 7.81 10.66
N LYS A 244 29.94 7.20 10.09
CA LYS A 244 30.10 6.21 9.00
C LYS A 244 30.50 6.87 7.68
N GLY A 245 30.35 8.19 7.54
CA GLY A 245 30.71 8.94 6.33
C GLY A 245 29.83 8.64 5.11
N THR A 246 28.67 8.01 5.31
CA THR A 246 27.67 7.76 4.27
C THR A 246 27.02 9.07 3.81
N GLU A 247 26.40 9.11 2.63
CA GLU A 247 25.64 10.28 2.17
C GLU A 247 24.52 10.64 3.17
N GLN A 248 23.83 9.63 3.71
CA GLN A 248 22.87 9.81 4.80
C GLN A 248 23.53 10.41 6.06
N GLY A 249 24.75 9.99 6.41
CA GLY A 249 25.53 10.53 7.52
C GLY A 249 25.91 12.00 7.32
N LYS A 250 26.29 12.41 6.10
CA LYS A 250 26.58 13.81 5.77
C LYS A 250 25.33 14.70 5.87
N MET A 251 24.21 14.24 5.31
CA MET A 251 22.91 14.91 5.44
C MET A 251 22.49 15.07 6.90
N ILE A 252 22.66 14.04 7.73
CA ILE A 252 22.38 14.11 9.16
C ILE A 252 23.29 15.17 9.84
N ASP A 253 24.57 15.24 9.48
CA ASP A 253 25.52 16.19 10.06
C ASP A 253 25.12 17.64 9.77
N GLU A 254 24.73 17.95 8.54
CA GLU A 254 24.24 19.27 8.11
C GLU A 254 23.00 19.70 8.89
N ILE A 255 21.98 18.82 8.95
CA ILE A 255 20.74 19.09 9.70
C ILE A 255 21.03 19.30 11.19
N MET A 256 21.96 18.52 11.75
CA MET A 256 22.33 18.62 13.18
C MET A 256 23.11 19.89 13.51
N LYS A 257 23.97 20.39 12.60
CA LYS A 257 24.69 21.67 12.73
C LYS A 257 23.72 22.83 12.80
N GLU A 258 22.68 22.82 11.97
CA GLU A 258 21.60 23.82 11.99
C GLU A 258 20.64 23.66 13.19
N HIS A 259 20.78 22.62 14.00
CA HIS A 259 19.86 22.29 15.11
C HIS A 259 18.42 21.97 14.67
N ASP A 260 18.22 21.50 13.45
CA ASP A 260 16.92 21.10 12.93
C ASP A 260 16.58 19.63 13.24
N VAL A 261 15.33 19.25 12.94
CA VAL A 261 14.80 17.90 13.18
C VAL A 261 15.15 17.01 12.00
N VAL A 262 15.88 15.92 12.26
CA VAL A 262 16.14 14.89 11.24
C VAL A 262 14.81 14.23 10.83
N PRO A 263 14.55 14.02 9.52
CA PRO A 263 13.31 13.42 9.03
C PRO A 263 12.94 12.11 9.75
N ALA A 264 11.63 11.91 9.91
CA ALA A 264 11.09 10.78 10.66
C ALA A 264 11.54 9.41 10.11
N PRO A 265 11.56 9.14 8.79
CA PRO A 265 11.99 7.83 8.26
C PRO A 265 13.41 7.46 8.70
N ILE A 266 14.36 8.39 8.53
CA ILE A 266 15.76 8.22 8.93
C ILE A 266 15.89 7.96 10.44
N THR A 267 15.23 8.80 11.25
CA THR A 267 15.30 8.69 12.71
C THR A 267 14.67 7.38 13.21
N LEU A 268 13.59 6.93 12.56
CA LEU A 268 12.87 5.71 12.91
C LEU A 268 13.64 4.46 12.53
N ASP A 269 14.31 4.42 11.39
CA ASP A 269 15.10 3.24 10.99
C ASP A 269 16.24 2.99 11.98
N LEU A 270 16.96 4.06 12.34
CA LEU A 270 18.00 4.00 13.37
C LEU A 270 17.43 3.60 14.73
N LEU A 271 16.26 4.12 15.10
CA LEU A 271 15.60 3.81 16.36
C LEU A 271 15.10 2.36 16.41
N LYS A 272 14.51 1.83 15.33
CA LYS A 272 14.06 0.43 15.21
C LYS A 272 15.24 -0.52 15.33
N ALA A 273 16.36 -0.25 14.64
CA ALA A 273 17.57 -1.04 14.77
C ALA A 273 18.12 -1.03 16.21
N ALA A 274 18.07 0.14 16.87
CA ALA A 274 18.48 0.34 18.26
C ALA A 274 17.56 -0.34 19.29
N ILE A 275 16.27 -0.51 18.97
CA ILE A 275 15.29 -1.24 19.78
C ILE A 275 15.48 -2.74 19.59
N LYS A 276 15.63 -3.23 18.34
CA LYS A 276 15.80 -4.66 18.02
C LYS A 276 17.01 -5.31 18.69
N THR A 277 18.04 -4.51 19.00
CA THR A 277 19.31 -4.97 19.59
C THR A 277 19.35 -4.88 21.12
N ARG A 278 18.30 -4.38 21.79
CA ARG A 278 18.26 -4.15 23.23
C ARG A 278 16.98 -4.73 23.84
N LYS A 279 17.02 -5.15 25.10
CA LYS A 279 15.83 -5.62 25.83
C LYS A 279 15.24 -4.49 26.68
N GLY A 280 13.92 -4.31 26.60
CA GLY A 280 13.19 -3.25 27.32
C GLY A 280 13.05 -3.49 28.83
N PRO A 281 12.55 -2.49 29.60
CA PRO A 281 11.89 -1.24 29.18
C PRO A 281 12.83 -0.22 28.50
N TYR A 282 12.29 0.67 27.65
CA TYR A 282 13.10 1.61 26.85
C TYR A 282 12.93 3.05 27.31
N ILE A 283 14.06 3.74 27.51
CA ILE A 283 14.12 5.19 27.77
C ILE A 283 14.70 5.84 26.53
N ILE A 284 13.87 6.58 25.80
CA ILE A 284 14.29 7.26 24.58
C ILE A 284 14.55 8.74 24.90
N ASP A 285 15.81 9.14 24.84
CA ASP A 285 16.27 10.51 25.11
C ASP A 285 16.39 11.33 23.82
N GLY A 286 15.67 12.46 23.80
CA GLY A 286 15.77 13.46 22.72
C GLY A 286 14.87 13.20 21.52
N PHE A 287 13.80 12.42 21.68
CA PHE A 287 12.77 12.12 20.68
C PHE A 287 11.41 11.90 21.39
N PRO A 288 10.26 12.19 20.73
CA PRO A 288 10.10 12.82 19.42
C PRO A 288 10.38 14.33 19.47
N ARG A 289 10.81 14.91 18.32
CA ARG A 289 11.08 16.35 18.20
C ARG A 289 10.11 17.13 17.33
N SER A 290 9.25 16.43 16.57
CA SER A 290 8.18 17.00 15.74
C SER A 290 6.94 16.10 15.82
N LEU A 291 5.79 16.61 15.34
CA LEU A 291 4.58 15.79 15.22
C LEU A 291 4.78 14.64 14.23
N ASP A 292 5.52 14.85 13.14
CA ASP A 292 5.83 13.80 12.17
C ASP A 292 6.65 12.67 12.78
N ASN A 293 7.64 12.99 13.63
CA ASN A 293 8.36 11.99 14.41
C ASN A 293 7.42 11.18 15.31
N LEU A 294 6.46 11.86 15.96
CA LEU A 294 5.52 11.21 16.87
C LEU A 294 4.50 10.34 16.11
N HIS A 295 3.95 10.82 14.99
CA HIS A 295 3.00 10.09 14.15
C HIS A 295 3.67 8.89 13.48
N ALA A 296 4.81 9.10 12.81
CA ALA A 296 5.49 8.02 12.13
C ALA A 296 6.02 6.94 13.10
N PHE A 297 6.36 7.31 14.34
CA PHE A 297 6.65 6.31 15.38
C PHE A 297 5.42 5.48 15.73
N ASP A 298 4.24 6.11 15.84
CA ASP A 298 2.99 5.40 16.12
C ASP A 298 2.62 4.46 14.97
N ASP A 299 2.70 4.95 13.73
CA ASP A 299 2.38 4.21 12.52
C ASP A 299 3.31 3.01 12.32
N GLN A 300 4.62 3.24 12.39
CA GLN A 300 5.60 2.24 11.96
C GLN A 300 6.13 1.32 13.07
N VAL A 301 5.93 1.67 14.35
CA VAL A 301 6.37 0.83 15.48
C VAL A 301 5.18 0.17 16.17
N TYR A 302 3.99 0.78 16.13
CA TYR A 302 2.80 0.29 16.82
C TYR A 302 1.56 0.13 15.92
N GLY A 303 1.69 0.41 14.62
CA GLY A 303 0.64 0.18 13.62
C GLY A 303 -0.46 1.24 13.61
N GLY A 304 -0.23 2.47 14.08
CA GLY A 304 -1.13 3.62 13.90
C GLY A 304 -2.48 3.60 14.64
N HIS A 305 -2.88 2.47 15.23
CA HIS A 305 -4.23 2.26 15.75
C HIS A 305 -4.31 2.01 17.27
N ARG A 306 -3.18 2.04 17.99
CA ARG A 306 -3.11 1.81 19.46
C ARG A 306 -3.12 3.08 20.31
N GLY A 307 -3.14 4.25 19.68
CA GLY A 307 -3.03 5.56 20.30
C GLY A 307 -1.66 5.79 20.93
N PHE A 308 -0.75 6.46 20.23
CA PHE A 308 0.64 6.73 20.64
C PHE A 308 1.30 5.60 21.45
N GLY A 309 2.12 4.81 20.76
CA GLY A 309 3.00 3.78 21.34
C GLY A 309 3.96 4.20 22.47
N CYS A 310 3.88 5.42 23.01
CA CYS A 310 4.55 5.78 24.27
C CYS A 310 3.66 5.45 25.47
N ALA A 311 4.20 4.73 26.44
CA ALA A 311 3.50 4.47 27.69
C ALA A 311 3.48 5.73 28.58
N LEU A 312 4.47 6.62 28.41
CA LEU A 312 4.59 7.91 29.10
C LEU A 312 5.60 8.84 28.39
N ALA A 313 5.36 10.15 28.40
CA ALA A 313 6.38 11.16 28.16
C ALA A 313 6.66 11.96 29.45
N ILE A 314 7.92 12.05 29.85
CA ILE A 314 8.36 12.86 30.99
C ILE A 314 8.95 14.15 30.44
N PHE A 315 8.29 15.27 30.71
CA PHE A 315 8.73 16.60 30.31
C PHE A 315 9.33 17.36 31.49
N TYR A 316 10.60 17.73 31.35
CA TYR A 316 11.31 18.57 32.30
C TYR A 316 11.10 20.04 31.94
N PHE A 317 10.24 20.70 32.70
CA PHE A 317 9.96 22.11 32.53
C PHE A 317 10.95 22.95 33.35
N MET A 318 11.53 23.98 32.71
CA MET A 318 12.23 25.07 33.37
C MET A 318 11.61 26.37 32.86
N ALA A 319 11.22 27.25 33.78
CA ALA A 319 10.49 28.47 33.48
C ALA A 319 11.37 29.55 32.82
N ASP A 320 12.68 29.48 33.06
CA ASP A 320 13.65 30.48 32.61
C ASP A 320 14.78 29.84 31.76
N ALA A 321 14.93 30.32 30.53
CA ALA A 321 15.96 29.89 29.59
C ALA A 321 17.37 30.28 30.07
N GLU A 322 17.53 31.40 30.76
CA GLU A 322 18.83 31.90 31.23
C GLU A 322 19.39 31.01 32.35
N ILE A 323 18.52 30.41 33.18
CA ILE A 323 18.94 29.43 34.19
C ILE A 323 19.50 28.16 33.51
N ALA A 324 18.89 27.70 32.42
CA ALA A 324 19.33 26.52 31.68
C ALA A 324 20.68 26.77 30.97
N VAL A 325 20.87 27.97 30.41
CA VAL A 325 22.13 28.43 29.80
C VAL A 325 23.22 28.51 30.86
N LYS A 326 22.97 29.18 32.00
CA LYS A 326 23.93 29.32 33.11
C LYS A 326 24.40 27.98 33.65
N ARG A 327 23.48 27.05 33.95
CA ARG A 327 23.82 25.69 34.42
C ARG A 327 24.68 24.91 33.42
N LYS A 328 24.49 25.14 32.12
CA LYS A 328 25.27 24.50 31.06
C LYS A 328 26.68 25.06 30.95
N LEU A 329 26.82 26.38 31.07
CA LEU A 329 28.10 27.09 31.07
C LEU A 329 28.95 26.68 32.29
N GLU A 330 28.37 26.70 33.49
CA GLU A 330 29.02 26.25 34.73
C GLU A 330 29.54 24.80 34.64
N ARG A 331 28.74 23.91 34.02
CA ARG A 331 29.13 22.50 33.79
C ARG A 331 30.27 22.37 32.78
N ASN A 332 30.25 23.15 31.70
CA ASN A 332 31.31 23.07 30.68
C ASN A 332 32.65 23.59 31.22
N GLN A 333 32.61 24.63 32.06
CA GLN A 333 33.79 25.15 32.78
C GLN A 333 34.35 24.10 33.75
N THR A 334 33.51 23.43 34.53
CA THR A 334 33.95 22.34 35.44
C THR A 334 34.47 21.10 34.69
N GLN A 335 34.05 20.87 33.44
CA GLN A 335 34.52 19.74 32.62
C GLN A 335 35.74 20.04 31.75
N LYS A 336 36.38 21.22 31.88
CA LYS A 336 37.56 21.65 31.08
C LYS A 336 37.39 21.45 29.56
N LYS A 337 36.17 21.59 29.03
CA LYS A 337 35.99 21.65 27.57
C LYS A 337 36.45 23.04 27.15
N GLY A 338 37.54 23.13 26.40
CA GLY A 338 38.15 24.40 25.99
C GLY A 338 37.19 25.28 25.19
N ILE A 339 36.40 26.10 25.89
CA ILE A 339 35.54 27.13 25.32
C ILE A 339 36.37 28.38 25.20
N GLN A 340 36.55 28.89 23.98
CA GLN A 340 37.35 30.08 23.70
C GLN A 340 36.57 31.37 23.98
N ASP A 341 35.24 31.38 23.75
CA ASP A 341 34.34 32.50 24.03
C ASP A 341 33.05 32.01 24.74
N LEU A 342 32.79 32.56 25.94
CA LEU A 342 31.63 32.18 26.77
C LEU A 342 30.33 32.82 26.29
N ASP A 343 30.39 33.99 25.66
CA ASP A 343 29.22 34.75 25.21
C ASP A 343 28.69 34.20 23.88
N GLU A 344 29.58 33.87 22.95
CA GLU A 344 29.21 33.18 21.69
C GLU A 344 28.57 31.81 21.98
N HIS A 345 29.15 31.05 22.92
CA HIS A 345 28.61 29.76 23.35
C HIS A 345 27.25 29.91 24.09
N ALA A 346 27.06 31.01 24.82
CA ALA A 346 25.77 31.32 25.44
C ALA A 346 24.70 31.63 24.38
N GLU A 347 25.06 32.35 23.32
CA GLU A 347 24.16 32.67 22.20
C GLU A 347 23.77 31.42 21.40
N GLU A 348 24.70 30.51 21.12
CA GLU A 348 24.41 29.21 20.50
C GLU A 348 23.40 28.40 21.34
N LEU A 349 23.58 28.38 22.67
CA LEU A 349 22.64 27.71 23.58
C LEU A 349 21.24 28.34 23.57
N ARG A 350 21.15 29.67 23.44
CA ARG A 350 19.85 30.39 23.29
C ARG A 350 19.16 30.02 21.97
N LYS A 351 19.89 30.02 20.84
CA LYS A 351 19.37 29.60 19.54
C LYS A 351 18.81 28.17 19.58
N LYS A 352 19.54 27.26 20.22
CA LYS A 352 19.12 25.87 20.42
C LYS A 352 17.88 25.72 21.31
N PHE A 353 17.76 26.54 22.34
CA PHE A 353 16.56 26.59 23.19
C PHE A 353 15.33 27.08 22.41
N HIS A 354 15.51 28.13 21.59
CA HIS A 354 14.43 28.68 20.77
C HIS A 354 13.92 27.67 19.73
N LYS A 355 14.81 27.03 18.97
CA LYS A 355 14.44 25.97 18.01
C LYS A 355 13.74 24.79 18.69
N PHE A 356 14.22 24.35 19.86
CA PHE A 356 13.55 23.31 20.64
C PHE A 356 12.09 23.70 20.99
N LYS A 357 11.85 24.96 21.39
CA LYS A 357 10.51 25.44 21.71
C LYS A 357 9.59 25.42 20.49
N GLY A 358 10.06 25.88 19.33
CA GLY A 358 9.26 25.86 18.09
C GLY A 358 8.89 24.44 17.63
N GLN A 359 9.83 23.50 17.71
CA GLN A 359 9.68 22.16 17.17
C GLN A 359 8.93 21.20 18.13
N CYS A 360 9.25 21.24 19.43
CA CYS A 360 8.76 20.25 20.40
C CYS A 360 7.49 20.68 21.16
N MET A 361 7.09 21.95 21.18
CA MET A 361 5.87 22.37 21.89
C MET A 361 4.59 21.74 21.31
N PRO A 362 4.40 21.61 19.98
CA PRO A 362 3.25 20.91 19.42
C PRO A 362 3.16 19.44 19.88
N VAL A 363 4.31 18.77 20.02
CA VAL A 363 4.41 17.40 20.54
C VAL A 363 3.96 17.35 22.00
N ILE A 364 4.45 18.28 22.84
CA ILE A 364 4.10 18.36 24.26
C ILE A 364 2.59 18.61 24.42
N GLU A 365 2.02 19.53 23.64
CA GLU A 365 0.59 19.83 23.67
C GLU A 365 -0.26 18.63 23.25
N LYS A 366 0.13 17.92 22.17
CA LYS A 366 -0.54 16.71 21.72
C LYS A 366 -0.53 15.61 22.78
N LEU A 367 0.61 15.38 23.43
CA LEU A 367 0.75 14.39 24.51
C LEU A 367 -0.02 14.80 25.78
N LYS A 368 -0.07 16.09 26.10
CA LYS A 368 -0.85 16.64 27.21
C LYS A 368 -2.36 16.43 26.98
N ASN A 369 -2.86 16.76 25.79
CA ASN A 369 -4.27 16.62 25.43
C ASN A 369 -4.77 15.17 25.50
N ARG A 370 -3.85 14.20 25.38
CA ARG A 370 -4.15 12.76 25.54
C ARG A 370 -3.87 12.20 26.94
N GLY A 371 -3.39 13.02 27.87
CA GLY A 371 -3.06 12.59 29.23
C GLY A 371 -1.83 11.68 29.33
N LEU A 372 -0.92 11.74 28.33
CA LEU A 372 0.30 10.92 28.25
C LEU A 372 1.56 11.67 28.75
N LEU A 373 1.40 12.90 29.26
CA LEU A 373 2.50 13.76 29.69
C LEU A 373 2.59 13.84 31.22
N ALA A 374 3.74 13.47 31.79
CA ALA A 374 4.13 13.82 33.15
C ALA A 374 5.07 15.02 33.14
N THR A 375 4.75 16.07 33.89
CA THR A 375 5.62 17.25 34.02
C THR A 375 6.45 17.15 35.30
N VAL A 376 7.76 17.38 35.18
CA VAL A 376 8.72 17.42 36.29
C VAL A 376 9.39 18.79 36.31
N ASP A 377 9.40 19.44 37.47
CA ASP A 377 10.13 20.69 37.66
C ASP A 377 11.65 20.43 37.74
N GLY A 378 12.41 21.08 36.86
CA GLY A 378 13.87 20.98 36.82
C GLY A 378 14.63 21.91 37.78
N HIS A 379 13.97 22.80 38.53
CA HIS A 379 14.65 23.74 39.44
C HIS A 379 15.27 23.10 40.69
N PRO A 380 14.62 22.15 41.39
CA PRO A 380 15.12 21.61 42.66
C PRO A 380 16.46 20.87 42.56
N SER A 381 16.97 20.41 43.72
CA SER A 381 18.20 19.62 43.78
C SER A 381 18.09 18.34 42.95
N PHE A 382 19.22 17.82 42.46
CA PHE A 382 19.26 16.63 41.61
C PHE A 382 18.47 15.44 42.18
N ASN A 383 18.57 15.21 43.50
CA ASN A 383 17.86 14.12 44.18
C ASN A 383 16.35 14.37 44.28
N ALA A 384 15.91 15.62 44.47
CA ALA A 384 14.49 15.96 44.47
C ALA A 384 13.86 15.76 43.08
N VAL A 385 14.57 16.17 42.03
CA VAL A 385 14.17 15.92 40.63
C VAL A 385 14.11 14.42 40.35
N PHE A 386 15.11 13.65 40.80
CA PHE A 386 15.14 12.20 40.61
C PHE A 386 13.94 11.49 41.27
N THR A 387 13.59 11.86 42.51
CA THR A 387 12.42 11.31 43.21
C THR A 387 11.12 11.60 42.47
N ALA A 388 10.94 12.82 41.94
CA ALA A 388 9.78 13.18 41.13
C ALA A 388 9.72 12.37 39.83
N THR A 389 10.86 12.19 39.17
CA THR A 389 10.99 11.36 37.96
C THR A 389 10.66 9.89 38.23
N CYS A 390 11.16 9.30 39.32
CA CYS A 390 10.81 7.92 39.72
C CYS A 390 9.30 7.77 39.95
N LYS A 391 8.66 8.72 40.63
CA LYS A 391 7.21 8.70 40.85
C LYS A 391 6.40 8.73 39.54
N ALA A 392 6.89 9.42 38.52
CA ALA A 392 6.28 9.41 37.19
C ALA A 392 6.50 8.07 36.48
N PHE A 393 7.72 7.52 36.55
CA PHE A 393 8.11 6.26 35.92
C PHE A 393 7.42 5.04 36.53
N ASP A 394 7.28 4.99 37.86
CA ASP A 394 6.67 3.87 38.62
C ASP A 394 5.19 3.66 38.27
N LYS A 395 4.47 4.70 37.85
CA LYS A 395 3.07 4.59 37.39
C LYS A 395 2.90 3.74 36.13
N VAL A 396 3.98 3.50 35.39
CA VAL A 396 3.94 2.91 34.04
C VAL A 396 4.82 1.67 33.92
N ALA A 397 6.03 1.67 34.52
CA ALA A 397 6.99 0.58 34.32
C ALA A 397 6.81 -0.61 35.27
N ALA A 398 6.42 -0.39 36.53
CA ALA A 398 6.40 -1.44 37.56
C ALA A 398 5.38 -2.59 37.29
N PRO A 399 4.14 -2.33 36.82
CA PRO A 399 3.18 -3.39 36.52
C PRO A 399 3.63 -4.33 35.39
N LEU A 400 4.24 -3.78 34.33
CA LEU A 400 4.66 -4.52 33.13
C LEU A 400 5.89 -5.41 33.36
N VAL A 401 6.88 -4.93 34.12
CA VAL A 401 8.08 -5.71 34.48
C VAL A 401 7.72 -6.92 35.37
N THR A 402 6.74 -6.73 36.26
CA THR A 402 6.25 -7.80 37.15
C THR A 402 5.45 -8.86 36.40
N TRP A 403 4.66 -8.46 35.40
CA TRP A 403 3.94 -9.37 34.51
C TRP A 403 4.89 -10.24 33.66
N ARG A 404 5.96 -9.65 33.10
CA ARG A 404 6.89 -10.39 32.23
C ARG A 404 7.71 -11.44 32.97
N LYS A 405 8.13 -11.17 34.21
CA LYS A 405 8.78 -12.17 35.08
C LYS A 405 7.85 -13.37 35.37
N ALA A 406 6.56 -13.14 35.52
CA ALA A 406 5.57 -14.21 35.69
C ALA A 406 5.41 -15.03 34.39
N GLN A 407 5.30 -14.37 33.23
CA GLN A 407 5.12 -15.00 31.91
C GLN A 407 6.33 -15.86 31.49
N VAL A 408 7.57 -15.41 31.71
CA VAL A 408 8.77 -16.19 31.35
C VAL A 408 8.93 -17.41 32.27
N THR A 409 8.64 -17.25 33.56
CA THR A 409 8.69 -18.36 34.53
C THR A 409 7.59 -19.40 34.24
N GLU A 410 6.41 -18.94 33.82
CA GLU A 410 5.29 -19.81 33.44
C GLU A 410 5.48 -20.45 32.05
N TYR A 411 6.09 -19.75 31.09
CA TYR A 411 6.46 -20.29 29.78
C TYR A 411 7.52 -21.39 29.89
N LEU A 412 8.56 -21.17 30.70
CA LEU A 412 9.57 -22.18 31.02
C LEU A 412 8.96 -23.37 31.78
N ALA A 413 8.00 -23.13 32.68
CA ALA A 413 7.26 -24.19 33.37
C ALA A 413 6.32 -24.98 32.42
N LYS A 414 5.69 -24.33 31.44
CA LYS A 414 4.84 -24.96 30.43
C LYS A 414 5.63 -25.75 29.38
N HIS A 415 6.87 -25.36 29.07
CA HIS A 415 7.76 -26.18 28.23
C HIS A 415 8.30 -27.40 28.97
N ALA A 416 8.61 -27.29 30.27
CA ALA A 416 8.89 -28.46 31.10
C ALA A 416 7.65 -29.38 31.24
N MET A 417 6.44 -28.82 31.17
CA MET A 417 5.20 -29.59 31.13
C MET A 417 4.95 -30.24 29.76
N LYS A 418 5.39 -29.62 28.65
CA LYS A 418 5.39 -30.22 27.30
C LYS A 418 6.31 -31.45 27.24
N GLU A 419 7.53 -31.36 27.79
CA GLU A 419 8.43 -32.52 27.91
C GLU A 419 7.86 -33.62 28.82
N ARG A 420 7.19 -33.26 29.92
CA ARG A 420 6.47 -34.22 30.79
C ARG A 420 5.21 -34.81 30.13
N LEU A 421 4.51 -34.04 29.28
CA LEU A 421 3.35 -34.51 28.52
C LEU A 421 3.80 -35.44 27.39
N GLU A 422 4.88 -35.12 26.68
CA GLU A 422 5.48 -35.97 25.64
C GLU A 422 6.01 -37.29 26.25
N ALA A 423 6.59 -37.24 27.46
CA ALA A 423 6.96 -38.43 28.23
C ALA A 423 5.72 -39.23 28.72
N ALA A 424 4.64 -38.57 29.12
CA ALA A 424 3.39 -39.21 29.55
C ALA A 424 2.57 -39.77 28.38
N LEU A 425 2.63 -39.12 27.21
CA LEU A 425 1.97 -39.55 25.97
C LEU A 425 2.66 -40.80 25.39
N HIS A 426 3.99 -40.89 25.54
CA HIS A 426 4.74 -42.13 25.26
C HIS A 426 4.37 -43.29 26.20
N ALA A 427 3.95 -43.00 27.45
CA ALA A 427 3.53 -44.01 28.42
C ALA A 427 2.05 -44.44 28.28
N ALA A 428 1.22 -43.66 27.58
CA ALA A 428 -0.22 -43.88 27.44
C ALA A 428 -0.64 -44.69 26.19
N VAL A 429 0.32 -45.18 25.38
CA VAL A 429 0.06 -46.05 24.22
C VAL A 429 -0.32 -47.46 24.70
N GLY A 430 -1.58 -47.60 25.10
CA GLY A 430 -2.07 -48.84 25.69
C GLY A 430 -3.58 -49.02 25.66
N SER A 431 -4.30 -48.56 24.63
CA SER A 431 -5.55 -49.17 24.13
C SER A 431 -6.23 -48.29 23.08
N GLN A 432 -6.45 -48.87 21.89
CA GLN A 432 -7.39 -48.50 20.82
C GLN A 432 -7.72 -47.00 20.63
N ALA A 433 -6.84 -46.31 19.90
CA ALA A 433 -7.11 -45.05 19.21
C ALA A 433 -6.77 -45.22 17.71
N PRO A 434 -7.40 -44.45 16.80
CA PRO A 434 -7.23 -44.63 15.35
C PRO A 434 -5.78 -44.43 14.90
N ASP A 435 -5.46 -45.03 13.75
CA ASP A 435 -4.11 -45.14 13.18
C ASP A 435 -3.30 -43.82 13.26
N PRO A 436 -2.19 -43.78 14.02
CA PRO A 436 -1.32 -42.62 14.14
C PRO A 436 -0.82 -42.06 12.79
N ALA A 437 -0.73 -42.90 11.75
CA ALA A 437 -0.28 -42.46 10.43
C ALA A 437 -1.29 -41.53 9.74
N SER A 438 -2.60 -41.73 9.94
CA SER A 438 -3.63 -40.86 9.34
C SER A 438 -3.73 -39.51 10.06
N PHE A 439 -3.56 -39.50 11.39
CA PHE A 439 -3.62 -38.29 12.21
C PHE A 439 -2.39 -37.38 12.03
N VAL A 440 -1.21 -37.98 11.84
CA VAL A 440 0.04 -37.25 11.56
C VAL A 440 0.03 -36.71 10.12
N ALA A 441 -0.54 -37.42 9.15
CA ALA A 441 -0.75 -36.91 7.79
C ALA A 441 -1.74 -35.72 7.75
N GLU A 442 -2.78 -35.71 8.61
CA GLU A 442 -3.74 -34.61 8.73
C GLU A 442 -3.18 -33.34 9.41
N CYS A 443 -2.14 -33.46 10.22
CA CYS A 443 -1.54 -32.33 10.95
C CYS A 443 -0.41 -31.62 10.17
N ILE A 444 0.10 -32.21 9.08
CA ILE A 444 1.24 -31.71 8.29
C ILE A 444 0.79 -31.18 6.91
N ALA A 445 -0.52 -31.12 6.64
CA ALA A 445 -1.04 -30.65 5.35
C ALA A 445 -0.67 -29.16 5.07
N PRO A 446 -0.28 -28.81 3.83
CA PRO A 446 0.08 -27.43 3.48
C PRO A 446 -1.09 -26.45 3.69
N PRO A 447 -0.84 -25.15 3.82
CA PRO A 447 -1.89 -24.14 3.93
C PRO A 447 -2.84 -24.25 2.73
N GLY A 448 -4.12 -24.53 3.00
CA GLY A 448 -5.16 -24.67 1.99
C GLY A 448 -6.45 -25.27 2.56
N PRO A 449 -7.62 -25.01 1.93
CA PRO A 449 -8.90 -25.51 2.44
C PRO A 449 -8.97 -27.03 2.40
N ARG A 450 -9.63 -27.64 3.39
CA ARG A 450 -9.88 -29.09 3.41
C ARG A 450 -10.90 -29.50 2.33
N ARG A 451 -10.91 -30.77 1.94
CA ARG A 451 -11.98 -31.33 1.08
C ARG A 451 -13.36 -31.01 1.70
N PRO A 452 -14.34 -30.54 0.91
CA PRO A 452 -15.70 -30.34 1.41
C PRO A 452 -16.30 -31.66 1.93
N ARG A 453 -16.79 -31.68 3.17
CA ARG A 453 -17.29 -32.92 3.83
C ARG A 453 -18.47 -33.55 3.09
N THR A 454 -19.27 -32.75 2.38
CA THR A 454 -20.43 -33.21 1.62
C THR A 454 -20.10 -33.54 0.16
N ALA A 455 -18.83 -33.43 -0.27
CA ALA A 455 -18.44 -33.74 -1.64
C ALA A 455 -18.54 -35.23 -1.94
N CYS A 456 -19.46 -35.56 -2.84
CA CYS A 456 -19.60 -36.86 -3.47
C CYS A 456 -18.81 -36.88 -4.80
N GLY A 457 -17.78 -37.73 -4.87
CA GLY A 457 -16.87 -37.81 -6.03
C GLY A 457 -15.91 -36.62 -6.17
N THR A 458 -15.23 -36.54 -7.31
CA THR A 458 -14.20 -35.54 -7.56
C THR A 458 -14.80 -34.13 -7.59
N PHE A 459 -14.19 -33.18 -6.87
CA PHE A 459 -14.61 -31.77 -6.87
C PHE A 459 -13.61 -30.88 -7.64
N LEU A 460 -14.03 -29.68 -8.01
CA LEU A 460 -13.16 -28.67 -8.64
C LEU A 460 -12.66 -27.68 -7.59
N ARG A 461 -11.35 -27.44 -7.58
CA ARG A 461 -10.69 -26.39 -6.83
C ARG A 461 -10.03 -25.40 -7.78
N ILE A 462 -10.24 -24.12 -7.54
CA ILE A 462 -9.71 -23.02 -8.34
C ILE A 462 -8.86 -22.16 -7.40
N VAL A 463 -7.60 -21.92 -7.79
CA VAL A 463 -6.72 -20.94 -7.14
C VAL A 463 -6.73 -19.70 -8.02
N THR A 464 -7.37 -18.63 -7.56
CA THR A 464 -7.58 -17.41 -8.36
C THR A 464 -6.91 -16.20 -7.71
N VAL A 465 -6.33 -15.35 -8.56
CA VAL A 465 -5.88 -13.99 -8.24
C VAL A 465 -6.37 -13.05 -9.35
N ASN A 466 -6.37 -11.74 -9.18
CA ASN A 466 -6.73 -10.77 -10.24
C ASN A 466 -5.91 -9.48 -10.10
N ASP A 467 -5.89 -8.66 -11.16
CA ASP A 467 -5.31 -7.31 -11.18
C ASP A 467 -3.87 -7.27 -10.62
N VAL A 468 -2.95 -7.99 -11.27
CA VAL A 468 -1.56 -8.15 -10.79
C VAL A 468 -0.60 -7.29 -11.59
N TYR A 469 -0.22 -6.15 -11.03
CA TYR A 469 0.61 -5.14 -11.69
C TYR A 469 2.10 -5.27 -11.36
N LYS A 470 2.45 -6.16 -10.44
CA LYS A 470 3.81 -6.39 -9.96
C LYS A 470 4.11 -7.88 -9.80
N LEU A 471 5.38 -8.24 -9.94
CA LEU A 471 5.84 -9.63 -9.85
C LEU A 471 6.01 -10.13 -8.40
N ASP A 472 6.03 -9.24 -7.42
CA ASP A 472 6.46 -9.49 -6.03
C ASP A 472 5.78 -10.70 -5.38
N ASN A 473 4.49 -10.92 -5.65
CA ASN A 473 3.71 -12.00 -5.05
C ASN A 473 3.57 -13.26 -5.94
N TYR A 474 4.03 -13.24 -7.20
CA TYR A 474 4.00 -14.43 -8.05
C TYR A 474 4.73 -15.65 -7.47
N PRO A 475 5.85 -15.52 -6.72
CA PRO A 475 6.46 -16.67 -6.04
C PRO A 475 5.55 -17.30 -4.97
N ARG A 476 4.70 -16.50 -4.32
CA ARG A 476 3.74 -16.99 -3.32
C ARG A 476 2.55 -17.65 -3.98
N VAL A 477 2.07 -17.08 -5.10
CA VAL A 477 1.06 -17.71 -5.96
C VAL A 477 1.55 -19.06 -6.48
N ALA A 478 2.80 -19.14 -6.95
CA ALA A 478 3.42 -20.40 -7.38
C ALA A 478 3.40 -21.46 -6.28
N SER A 479 3.74 -21.09 -5.04
CA SER A 479 3.66 -21.97 -3.88
C SER A 479 2.23 -22.41 -3.57
N ALA A 480 1.26 -21.50 -3.63
CA ALA A 480 -0.15 -21.80 -3.41
C ALA A 480 -0.69 -22.80 -4.45
N VAL A 481 -0.42 -22.56 -5.73
CA VAL A 481 -0.82 -23.47 -6.82
C VAL A 481 -0.12 -24.83 -6.67
N ALA A 482 1.18 -24.84 -6.37
CA ALA A 482 1.93 -26.08 -6.15
C ALA A 482 1.40 -26.87 -4.96
N ALA A 483 1.09 -26.20 -3.84
CA ALA A 483 0.50 -26.81 -2.66
C ALA A 483 -0.87 -27.43 -2.96
N ALA A 484 -1.75 -26.69 -3.67
CA ALA A 484 -3.05 -27.17 -4.07
C ALA A 484 -2.95 -28.40 -5.00
N LYS A 485 -2.08 -28.34 -6.02
CA LYS A 485 -1.84 -29.46 -6.95
C LYS A 485 -1.24 -30.68 -6.25
N LYS A 486 -0.32 -30.48 -5.31
CA LYS A 486 0.24 -31.58 -4.51
C LYS A 486 -0.82 -32.27 -3.64
N ALA A 487 -1.78 -31.52 -3.12
CA ALA A 487 -2.88 -32.06 -2.31
C ALA A 487 -4.01 -32.70 -3.15
N ALA A 488 -4.07 -32.43 -4.45
CA ALA A 488 -5.21 -32.75 -5.31
C ALA A 488 -5.61 -34.24 -5.27
N ALA A 489 -4.64 -35.15 -5.41
CA ALA A 489 -4.91 -36.58 -5.39
C ALA A 489 -5.44 -37.07 -4.03
N ALA A 490 -4.87 -36.56 -2.93
CA ALA A 490 -5.30 -36.92 -1.58
C ALA A 490 -6.69 -36.36 -1.23
N LEU A 491 -7.05 -35.22 -1.83
CA LEU A 491 -8.35 -34.59 -1.66
C LEU A 491 -9.37 -35.06 -2.69
N ASP A 492 -9.01 -35.90 -3.67
CA ASP A 492 -9.84 -36.26 -4.82
C ASP A 492 -10.46 -35.01 -5.47
N CYS A 493 -9.60 -34.11 -5.95
CA CYS A 493 -10.02 -32.91 -6.67
C CYS A 493 -9.20 -32.64 -7.92
N VAL A 494 -9.81 -31.89 -8.84
CA VAL A 494 -9.13 -31.23 -9.96
C VAL A 494 -8.79 -29.82 -9.52
N VAL A 495 -7.54 -29.41 -9.73
CA VAL A 495 -7.07 -28.06 -9.39
C VAL A 495 -6.74 -27.31 -10.66
N ILE A 496 -7.30 -26.11 -10.80
CA ILE A 496 -6.92 -25.14 -11.84
C ILE A 496 -6.46 -23.83 -11.17
N SER A 497 -5.76 -23.00 -11.94
CA SER A 497 -5.37 -21.66 -11.52
C SER A 497 -5.77 -20.61 -12.54
N THR A 498 -6.32 -19.48 -12.06
CA THR A 498 -6.94 -18.45 -12.90
C THR A 498 -6.42 -17.05 -12.55
N LEU A 499 -6.33 -16.19 -13.57
CA LEU A 499 -6.09 -14.75 -13.40
C LEU A 499 -7.01 -13.96 -14.34
N PRO A 500 -8.14 -13.41 -13.83
CA PRO A 500 -9.09 -12.64 -14.65
C PRO A 500 -8.60 -11.22 -14.99
N GLY A 501 -7.73 -11.08 -16.00
CA GLY A 501 -7.35 -9.79 -16.59
C GLY A 501 -6.44 -8.90 -15.73
N ASP A 502 -5.93 -7.86 -16.37
CA ASP A 502 -5.05 -6.82 -15.84
C ASP A 502 -3.79 -7.36 -15.16
N PHE A 503 -2.91 -7.93 -15.98
CA PHE A 503 -1.64 -8.51 -15.54
C PHE A 503 -0.46 -8.18 -16.45
N LEU A 504 -0.68 -7.67 -17.66
CA LEU A 504 0.37 -7.10 -18.48
C LEU A 504 0.53 -5.60 -18.21
N SER A 505 -0.56 -4.88 -17.98
CA SER A 505 -0.56 -3.42 -17.80
C SER A 505 -1.59 -3.03 -16.73
N PRO A 506 -1.45 -1.87 -16.06
CA PRO A 506 -0.27 -1.02 -15.99
C PRO A 506 0.88 -1.68 -15.24
N CYS A 507 2.03 -1.82 -15.89
CA CYS A 507 3.25 -2.31 -15.23
C CYS A 507 4.47 -1.57 -15.76
N PRO A 508 5.31 -0.95 -14.90
CA PRO A 508 6.53 -0.28 -15.35
C PRO A 508 7.49 -1.23 -16.09
N LEU A 509 7.52 -2.50 -15.72
CA LEU A 509 8.32 -3.52 -16.40
C LEU A 509 7.83 -3.76 -17.83
N THR A 510 6.50 -3.85 -18.03
CA THR A 510 5.90 -4.00 -19.36
C THR A 510 6.22 -2.83 -20.27
N ALA A 511 6.24 -1.60 -19.74
CA ALA A 511 6.63 -0.44 -20.54
C ALA A 511 8.12 -0.45 -20.96
N LEU A 512 8.97 -1.21 -20.25
CA LEU A 512 10.40 -1.33 -20.56
C LEU A 512 10.73 -2.53 -21.45
N ASP A 513 10.08 -3.67 -21.25
CA ASP A 513 10.39 -4.94 -21.92
C ASP A 513 9.28 -5.43 -22.86
N GLY A 514 8.24 -4.63 -23.02
CA GLY A 514 7.08 -4.93 -23.85
C GLY A 514 6.21 -6.06 -23.30
N GLY A 515 6.20 -6.32 -21.99
CA GLY A 515 5.34 -7.31 -21.30
C GLY A 515 5.92 -8.72 -21.26
N ARG A 516 7.19 -8.89 -21.62
CA ARG A 516 7.85 -10.20 -21.68
C ARG A 516 7.95 -10.83 -20.29
N ALA A 517 8.46 -10.09 -19.32
CA ALA A 517 8.67 -10.59 -17.98
C ALA A 517 7.35 -10.80 -17.22
N MET A 518 6.31 -10.00 -17.46
CA MET A 518 4.98 -10.27 -16.90
C MET A 518 4.41 -11.57 -17.45
N THR A 519 4.54 -11.82 -18.76
CA THR A 519 4.12 -13.09 -19.38
C THR A 519 4.91 -14.30 -18.84
N GLU A 520 6.24 -14.18 -18.71
CA GLU A 520 7.06 -15.24 -18.10
C GLU A 520 6.75 -15.41 -16.61
N GLY A 521 6.42 -14.33 -15.91
CA GLY A 521 5.94 -14.31 -14.54
C GLY A 521 4.69 -15.17 -14.35
N LEU A 522 3.70 -15.10 -15.24
CA LEU A 522 2.53 -15.99 -15.22
C LEU A 522 2.93 -17.47 -15.28
N ASN A 523 3.88 -17.80 -16.17
CA ASN A 523 4.39 -19.15 -16.31
C ASN A 523 5.14 -19.63 -15.05
N LYS A 524 5.82 -18.72 -14.35
CA LYS A 524 6.49 -18.99 -13.06
C LYS A 524 5.49 -19.14 -11.92
N ALA A 525 4.45 -18.32 -11.89
CA ALA A 525 3.31 -18.38 -10.97
C ALA A 525 2.42 -19.63 -11.18
N LYS A 526 2.65 -20.36 -12.27
CA LYS A 526 1.91 -21.58 -12.66
C LYS A 526 0.43 -21.33 -12.97
N ILE A 527 0.08 -20.12 -13.41
CA ILE A 527 -1.27 -19.77 -13.86
C ILE A 527 -1.61 -20.55 -15.14
N GLU A 528 -2.82 -21.09 -15.22
CA GLU A 528 -3.29 -21.93 -16.33
C GLU A 528 -4.31 -21.24 -17.23
N TYR A 529 -5.15 -20.37 -16.65
CA TYR A 529 -6.20 -19.67 -17.36
C TYR A 529 -6.12 -18.17 -17.12
N VAL A 530 -6.16 -17.41 -18.19
CA VAL A 530 -6.26 -15.95 -18.15
C VAL A 530 -7.35 -15.47 -19.09
N MET A 531 -7.75 -14.23 -18.92
CA MET A 531 -8.48 -13.46 -19.93
C MET A 531 -7.83 -12.08 -20.05
N LEU A 532 -8.06 -11.38 -21.16
CA LEU A 532 -7.60 -10.00 -21.30
C LEU A 532 -8.54 -9.08 -20.52
N GLY A 533 -7.97 -8.25 -19.65
CA GLY A 533 -8.61 -7.09 -19.04
C GLY A 533 -8.55 -5.87 -19.96
N ASN A 534 -8.98 -4.71 -19.46
CA ASN A 534 -8.96 -3.49 -20.26
C ASN A 534 -7.53 -3.01 -20.53
N HIS A 535 -6.61 -3.20 -19.57
CA HIS A 535 -5.25 -2.72 -19.70
C HIS A 535 -4.38 -3.59 -20.62
N GLU A 536 -4.73 -4.86 -20.85
CA GLU A 536 -4.05 -5.68 -21.87
C GLU A 536 -4.19 -5.11 -23.29
N LEU A 537 -5.14 -4.19 -23.51
CA LEU A 537 -5.40 -3.56 -24.81
C LEU A 537 -4.65 -2.22 -24.98
N ASP A 538 -3.97 -1.72 -23.94
CA ASP A 538 -3.32 -0.40 -23.93
C ASP A 538 -2.27 -0.22 -25.05
N TYR A 539 -1.63 -1.31 -25.47
CA TYR A 539 -0.56 -1.33 -26.49
C TYR A 539 -1.05 -1.85 -27.86
N GLY A 540 -2.37 -1.94 -28.05
CA GLY A 540 -3.01 -2.38 -29.29
C GLY A 540 -3.26 -3.89 -29.36
N PHE A 541 -4.22 -4.28 -30.20
CA PHE A 541 -4.77 -5.65 -30.23
C PHE A 541 -3.76 -6.73 -30.67
N GLN A 542 -2.91 -6.44 -31.66
CA GLN A 542 -1.90 -7.39 -32.12
C GLN A 542 -0.86 -7.68 -31.03
N TRP A 543 -0.47 -6.65 -30.29
CA TRP A 543 0.48 -6.77 -29.20
C TRP A 543 -0.01 -7.75 -28.12
N SER A 544 -1.29 -7.65 -27.73
CA SER A 544 -1.88 -8.57 -26.74
C SER A 544 -1.81 -10.03 -27.22
N VAL A 545 -2.08 -10.28 -28.51
CA VAL A 545 -1.95 -11.61 -29.12
C VAL A 545 -0.51 -12.10 -29.10
N ASP A 546 0.43 -11.26 -29.53
CA ASP A 546 1.85 -11.62 -29.58
C ASP A 546 2.42 -11.93 -28.19
N ARG A 547 1.91 -11.27 -27.13
CA ARG A 547 2.28 -11.61 -25.76
C ARG A 547 1.72 -12.94 -25.31
N MET A 548 0.45 -13.23 -25.59
CA MET A 548 -0.15 -14.50 -25.18
C MET A 548 0.43 -15.71 -25.92
N GLN A 549 1.12 -15.55 -27.04
CA GLN A 549 1.85 -16.64 -27.69
C GLN A 549 2.96 -17.24 -26.80
N ALA A 550 3.55 -16.44 -25.90
CA ALA A 550 4.58 -16.90 -24.97
C ALA A 550 3.99 -17.42 -23.63
N PHE A 551 2.70 -17.23 -23.40
CA PHE A 551 2.00 -17.78 -22.25
C PHE A 551 1.73 -19.27 -22.48
N LYS A 552 2.08 -20.12 -21.50
CA LYS A 552 1.91 -21.58 -21.61
C LYS A 552 0.50 -22.06 -21.28
N GLY A 553 -0.29 -21.21 -20.62
CA GLY A 553 -1.69 -21.50 -20.32
C GLY A 553 -2.62 -21.12 -21.46
N LYS A 554 -3.91 -20.97 -21.16
CA LYS A 554 -4.96 -20.61 -22.11
C LYS A 554 -5.48 -19.20 -21.81
N CYS A 555 -5.44 -18.32 -22.81
CA CYS A 555 -6.16 -17.06 -22.80
C CYS A 555 -7.55 -17.28 -23.41
N ILE A 556 -8.62 -17.08 -22.62
CA ILE A 556 -10.00 -17.27 -23.06
C ILE A 556 -10.60 -15.91 -23.44
N ASN A 557 -11.33 -15.85 -24.56
CA ASN A 557 -12.02 -14.65 -25.02
C ASN A 557 -13.46 -14.98 -25.46
N SER A 558 -14.45 -14.73 -24.61
CA SER A 558 -15.85 -15.06 -24.92
C SER A 558 -16.62 -13.94 -25.62
N ASN A 559 -16.16 -12.69 -25.62
CA ASN A 559 -17.01 -11.60 -26.13
C ASN A 559 -16.32 -10.49 -26.90
N ILE A 560 -14.99 -10.48 -27.02
CA ILE A 560 -14.28 -9.53 -27.87
C ILE A 560 -14.30 -10.04 -29.31
N THR A 561 -14.85 -9.25 -30.23
CA THR A 561 -14.95 -9.58 -31.66
C THR A 561 -13.94 -8.84 -32.54
N THR A 562 -13.16 -7.93 -31.94
CA THR A 562 -12.08 -7.23 -32.64
C THR A 562 -10.95 -8.19 -33.02
N LYS A 563 -10.49 -8.10 -34.27
CA LYS A 563 -9.32 -8.83 -34.76
C LYS A 563 -8.01 -8.19 -34.29
N PRO A 564 -6.97 -8.97 -33.96
CA PRO A 564 -6.91 -10.44 -33.96
C PRO A 564 -7.33 -11.10 -32.63
N ILE A 565 -7.95 -10.38 -31.68
CA ILE A 565 -8.33 -10.95 -30.36
C ILE A 565 -9.39 -12.05 -30.49
N ASP A 566 -10.26 -11.95 -31.49
CA ASP A 566 -11.27 -12.96 -31.85
C ASP A 566 -10.69 -14.36 -32.20
N THR A 567 -9.36 -14.46 -32.37
CA THR A 567 -8.67 -15.73 -32.63
C THR A 567 -8.45 -16.58 -31.38
N PHE A 568 -8.55 -16.01 -30.18
CA PHE A 568 -8.47 -16.77 -28.93
C PHE A 568 -9.68 -17.70 -28.76
N PRO A 569 -9.52 -18.85 -28.07
CA PRO A 569 -10.64 -19.75 -27.81
C PRO A 569 -11.76 -19.07 -27.02
N LYS A 570 -13.00 -19.25 -27.48
CA LYS A 570 -14.20 -18.68 -26.83
C LYS A 570 -14.50 -19.26 -25.46
N TYR A 571 -14.12 -20.51 -25.24
CA TYR A 571 -14.34 -21.24 -24.00
C TYR A 571 -13.35 -22.42 -23.92
N ASP A 572 -13.27 -23.04 -22.75
CA ASP A 572 -12.59 -24.32 -22.55
C ASP A 572 -13.45 -25.26 -21.70
N VAL A 573 -13.22 -26.57 -21.80
CA VAL A 573 -13.98 -27.58 -21.06
C VAL A 573 -13.08 -28.32 -20.08
N ILE A 574 -13.28 -28.07 -18.79
CA ILE A 574 -12.56 -28.70 -17.70
C ILE A 574 -13.30 -29.97 -17.27
N HIS A 575 -12.56 -31.06 -17.19
CA HIS A 575 -13.08 -32.38 -16.81
C HIS A 575 -12.89 -32.60 -15.32
N VAL A 576 -13.98 -32.81 -14.57
CA VAL A 576 -13.97 -32.97 -13.11
C VAL A 576 -14.69 -34.28 -12.77
N GLY A 577 -13.93 -35.38 -12.80
CA GLY A 577 -14.51 -36.72 -12.83
C GLY A 577 -15.47 -36.87 -14.02
N ASP A 578 -16.72 -37.24 -13.74
CA ASP A 578 -17.76 -37.38 -14.76
C ASP A 578 -18.41 -36.04 -15.16
N ARG A 579 -18.07 -34.94 -14.48
CA ARG A 579 -18.64 -33.60 -14.72
C ARG A 579 -17.86 -32.81 -15.76
N ARG A 580 -18.55 -31.90 -16.44
CA ARG A 580 -17.99 -31.01 -17.45
C ARG A 580 -18.26 -29.55 -17.08
N VAL A 581 -17.18 -28.80 -16.86
CA VAL A 581 -17.22 -27.38 -16.47
C VAL A 581 -16.81 -26.54 -17.67
N LEU A 582 -17.71 -25.68 -18.14
CA LEU A 582 -17.47 -24.76 -19.25
C LEU A 582 -16.87 -23.45 -18.69
N MET A 583 -15.59 -23.22 -18.96
CA MET A 583 -14.89 -21.98 -18.61
C MET A 583 -15.10 -20.94 -19.70
N THR A 584 -15.56 -19.75 -19.32
CA THR A 584 -15.81 -18.60 -20.22
C THR A 584 -15.17 -17.34 -19.63
N ALA A 585 -14.99 -16.29 -20.43
CA ALA A 585 -14.29 -15.07 -20.05
C ALA A 585 -14.89 -13.83 -20.72
N PHE A 586 -15.43 -12.90 -19.93
CA PHE A 586 -16.15 -11.74 -20.44
C PHE A 586 -15.53 -10.42 -20.01
N LEU A 587 -15.13 -9.62 -20.99
CA LEU A 587 -14.64 -8.25 -20.81
C LEU A 587 -15.83 -7.27 -20.82
N SER A 588 -15.76 -6.19 -20.03
CA SER A 588 -16.83 -5.18 -19.94
C SER A 588 -17.25 -4.60 -21.30
N ALA A 589 -18.54 -4.27 -21.42
CA ALA A 589 -19.08 -3.55 -22.58
C ALA A 589 -19.00 -2.01 -22.45
N ASP A 590 -18.58 -1.50 -21.29
CA ASP A 590 -18.44 -0.08 -21.05
C ASP A 590 -17.25 0.47 -21.82
N THR A 591 -17.50 1.25 -22.88
CA THR A 591 -16.43 1.81 -23.71
C THR A 591 -15.59 2.86 -22.98
N SER A 592 -16.05 3.38 -21.84
CA SER A 592 -15.37 4.46 -21.11
C SER A 592 -14.13 4.01 -20.35
N ILE A 593 -13.96 2.70 -20.15
CA ILE A 593 -12.81 2.14 -19.41
C ILE A 593 -11.58 1.88 -20.30
N TYR A 594 -11.72 2.02 -21.62
CA TYR A 594 -10.64 1.74 -22.57
C TYR A 594 -9.91 3.00 -23.01
N ALA A 595 -8.65 2.83 -23.41
CA ALA A 595 -7.95 3.85 -24.16
C ALA A 595 -8.71 4.16 -25.47
N PRO A 596 -8.97 5.44 -25.82
CA PRO A 596 -9.82 5.79 -26.97
C PRO A 596 -9.40 5.14 -28.29
N ALA A 597 -8.10 4.98 -28.51
CA ALA A 597 -7.57 4.36 -29.73
C ALA A 597 -7.61 2.82 -29.74
N ASN A 598 -7.74 2.19 -28.58
CA ASN A 598 -7.72 0.74 -28.41
C ASN A 598 -9.06 0.21 -27.86
N THR A 599 -10.16 0.86 -28.21
CA THR A 599 -11.50 0.44 -27.78
C THR A 599 -11.92 -0.82 -28.56
N PRO A 600 -12.14 -1.98 -27.90
CA PRO A 600 -12.56 -3.19 -28.57
C PRO A 600 -14.05 -3.16 -28.94
N THR A 601 -14.43 -3.92 -29.96
CA THR A 601 -15.83 -4.29 -30.20
C THR A 601 -16.13 -5.50 -29.32
N VAL A 602 -17.09 -5.34 -28.43
CA VAL A 602 -17.47 -6.36 -27.44
C VAL A 602 -18.97 -6.64 -27.52
N ILE A 603 -19.33 -7.91 -27.52
CA ILE A 603 -20.72 -8.34 -27.32
C ILE A 603 -21.04 -8.19 -25.83
N PRO A 604 -22.21 -7.65 -25.43
CA PRO A 604 -22.59 -7.55 -24.03
C PRO A 604 -22.41 -8.90 -23.31
N PRO A 605 -21.71 -8.95 -22.17
CA PRO A 605 -21.33 -10.19 -21.48
C PRO A 605 -22.47 -11.21 -21.30
N ALA A 606 -23.63 -10.77 -20.86
CA ALA A 606 -24.78 -11.65 -20.64
C ALA A 606 -25.31 -12.26 -21.95
N GLU A 607 -25.32 -11.49 -23.05
CA GLU A 607 -25.73 -11.96 -24.37
C GLU A 607 -24.72 -12.96 -24.93
N ALA A 608 -23.43 -12.64 -24.81
CA ALA A 608 -22.33 -13.52 -25.22
C ALA A 608 -22.35 -14.85 -24.46
N ALA A 609 -22.63 -14.83 -23.14
CA ALA A 609 -22.71 -16.03 -22.32
C ALA A 609 -23.81 -17.00 -22.80
N VAL A 610 -24.99 -16.47 -23.15
CA VAL A 610 -26.09 -17.28 -23.69
C VAL A 610 -25.73 -17.85 -25.06
N ALA A 611 -25.13 -17.03 -25.94
CA ALA A 611 -24.72 -17.48 -27.27
C ALA A 611 -23.67 -18.61 -27.18
N ILE A 612 -22.63 -18.42 -26.36
CA ILE A 612 -21.56 -19.41 -26.19
C ILE A 612 -22.05 -20.67 -25.50
N TRP A 613 -22.95 -20.56 -24.51
CA TRP A 613 -23.53 -21.75 -23.89
C TRP A 613 -24.24 -22.64 -24.91
N ASN A 614 -25.01 -22.03 -25.82
CA ASN A 614 -25.71 -22.76 -26.87
C ASN A 614 -24.74 -23.32 -27.92
N GLU A 615 -23.75 -22.52 -28.36
CA GLU A 615 -22.69 -22.95 -29.28
C GLU A 615 -21.89 -24.14 -28.71
N ALA A 616 -21.49 -24.06 -27.45
CA ALA A 616 -20.75 -25.13 -26.77
C ALA A 616 -21.61 -26.39 -26.60
N LYS A 617 -22.89 -26.25 -26.22
CA LYS A 617 -23.81 -27.39 -26.11
C LYS A 617 -23.98 -28.11 -27.44
N GLU A 618 -24.12 -27.37 -28.53
CA GLU A 618 -24.21 -27.94 -29.88
C GLU A 618 -22.90 -28.62 -30.29
N ALA A 619 -21.76 -27.95 -30.10
CA ALA A 619 -20.45 -28.49 -30.46
C ALA A 619 -20.05 -29.73 -29.66
N LEU A 620 -20.41 -29.79 -28.37
CA LEU A 620 -20.07 -30.90 -27.47
C LEU A 620 -21.04 -32.08 -27.59
N GLY A 621 -22.26 -31.86 -28.13
CA GLY A 621 -23.31 -32.87 -28.21
C GLY A 621 -23.95 -33.22 -26.84
N TYR A 622 -23.62 -32.47 -25.79
CA TYR A 622 -24.21 -32.60 -24.45
C TYR A 622 -24.26 -31.23 -23.75
N THR A 623 -25.09 -31.12 -22.71
CA THR A 623 -25.18 -29.90 -21.90
C THR A 623 -24.11 -29.95 -20.80
N PRO A 624 -23.22 -28.94 -20.69
CA PRO A 624 -22.25 -28.88 -19.60
C PRO A 624 -22.94 -28.85 -18.22
N ASP A 625 -22.27 -29.38 -17.20
CA ASP A 625 -22.79 -29.41 -15.83
C ASP A 625 -22.67 -28.04 -15.14
N VAL A 626 -21.62 -27.28 -15.46
CA VAL A 626 -21.28 -26.00 -14.82
C VAL A 626 -20.88 -24.98 -15.86
N HIS A 627 -21.34 -23.73 -15.67
CA HIS A 627 -20.80 -22.54 -16.32
C HIS A 627 -19.92 -21.79 -15.31
N LEU A 628 -18.65 -21.61 -15.64
CA LEU A 628 -17.66 -20.93 -14.80
C LEU A 628 -17.12 -19.69 -15.52
N PRO A 629 -17.78 -18.53 -15.38
CA PRO A 629 -17.34 -17.29 -16.00
C PRO A 629 -16.22 -16.62 -15.21
N MET A 630 -15.14 -16.25 -15.91
CA MET A 630 -14.25 -15.16 -15.55
C MET A 630 -14.81 -13.84 -16.09
N THR A 631 -14.71 -12.77 -15.33
CA THR A 631 -15.15 -11.44 -15.76
C THR A 631 -14.12 -10.38 -15.42
N HIS A 632 -13.98 -9.41 -16.31
CA HIS A 632 -13.21 -8.20 -16.06
C HIS A 632 -14.15 -7.01 -16.30
N GLN A 633 -14.94 -6.71 -15.27
CA GLN A 633 -16.09 -5.79 -15.29
C GLN A 633 -16.19 -5.10 -13.93
N LEU A 634 -16.87 -3.96 -13.86
CA LEU A 634 -17.19 -3.36 -12.56
C LEU A 634 -18.19 -4.24 -11.76
N VAL A 635 -18.18 -4.15 -10.43
CA VAL A 635 -19.10 -4.85 -9.52
C VAL A 635 -20.58 -4.66 -9.91
N PRO A 636 -21.08 -3.46 -10.28
CA PRO A 636 -22.45 -3.30 -10.74
C PRO A 636 -22.75 -4.09 -12.02
N GLU A 637 -21.79 -4.21 -12.94
CA GLU A 637 -21.91 -4.99 -14.17
C GLU A 637 -21.89 -6.49 -13.87
N ASP A 638 -21.03 -6.96 -12.96
CA ASP A 638 -21.04 -8.36 -12.50
C ASP A 638 -22.38 -8.74 -11.84
N LYS A 639 -22.98 -7.83 -11.06
CA LYS A 639 -24.33 -8.01 -10.51
C LYS A 639 -25.37 -8.09 -11.62
N ALA A 640 -25.31 -7.19 -12.60
CA ALA A 640 -26.23 -7.19 -13.73
C ALA A 640 -26.09 -8.48 -14.56
N PHE A 641 -24.87 -8.94 -14.78
CA PHE A 641 -24.53 -10.20 -15.44
C PHE A 641 -25.13 -11.39 -14.69
N CYS A 642 -24.93 -11.49 -13.37
CA CYS A 642 -25.53 -12.54 -12.54
C CYS A 642 -27.06 -12.54 -12.61
N LEU A 643 -27.69 -11.37 -12.51
CA LEU A 643 -29.15 -11.23 -12.61
C LEU A 643 -29.68 -11.63 -14.00
N ALA A 644 -28.93 -11.37 -15.05
CA ALA A 644 -29.28 -11.78 -16.41
C ALA A 644 -29.18 -13.31 -16.57
N LEU A 645 -28.09 -13.92 -16.09
CA LEU A 645 -27.92 -15.37 -16.10
C LEU A 645 -29.00 -16.09 -15.28
N ALA A 646 -29.39 -15.53 -14.12
CA ALA A 646 -30.43 -16.08 -13.26
C ALA A 646 -31.80 -16.23 -13.96
N LYS A 647 -32.10 -15.34 -14.92
CA LYS A 647 -33.33 -15.41 -15.72
C LYS A 647 -33.30 -16.51 -16.77
N HIS A 648 -32.12 -16.99 -17.14
CA HIS A 648 -31.95 -18.04 -18.14
C HIS A 648 -32.11 -19.44 -17.51
N LYS A 649 -33.03 -20.24 -18.05
CA LYS A 649 -33.45 -21.53 -17.45
C LYS A 649 -32.30 -22.54 -17.24
N GLU A 650 -31.34 -22.59 -18.16
CA GLU A 650 -30.21 -23.54 -18.06
C GLU A 650 -29.01 -22.97 -17.28
N LEU A 651 -28.53 -21.79 -17.67
CA LEU A 651 -27.38 -21.08 -17.09
C LEU A 651 -27.56 -20.66 -15.63
N GLY A 652 -28.73 -20.17 -15.24
CA GLY A 652 -29.02 -19.71 -13.87
C GLY A 652 -28.65 -20.76 -12.81
N PRO A 653 -29.23 -21.99 -12.85
CA PRO A 653 -28.88 -23.04 -11.89
C PRO A 653 -27.48 -23.65 -12.08
N ARG A 654 -26.76 -23.32 -13.16
CA ARG A 654 -25.45 -23.90 -13.50
C ARG A 654 -24.27 -22.94 -13.32
N THR A 655 -24.52 -21.70 -12.89
CA THR A 655 -23.48 -20.71 -12.63
C THR A 655 -23.33 -20.52 -11.13
N PRO A 656 -22.49 -21.32 -10.43
CA PRO A 656 -22.38 -21.25 -8.98
C PRO A 656 -21.50 -20.08 -8.51
N ILE A 657 -20.60 -19.60 -9.37
CA ILE A 657 -19.66 -18.53 -9.07
C ILE A 657 -19.23 -17.78 -10.32
N VAL A 658 -18.92 -16.49 -10.18
CA VAL A 658 -18.27 -15.61 -11.15
C VAL A 658 -16.93 -15.16 -10.57
N LEU A 659 -15.84 -15.41 -11.32
CA LEU A 659 -14.48 -15.00 -10.97
C LEU A 659 -14.22 -13.61 -11.56
N GLY A 660 -14.48 -12.56 -10.79
CA GLY A 660 -14.39 -11.17 -11.24
C GLY A 660 -13.07 -10.48 -10.90
N ALA A 661 -12.84 -9.33 -11.54
CA ALA A 661 -11.66 -8.47 -11.41
C ALA A 661 -12.03 -6.99 -11.68
N HIS A 662 -11.07 -6.10 -11.89
CA HIS A 662 -11.20 -4.66 -12.21
C HIS A 662 -11.27 -3.71 -11.00
N GLU A 663 -12.09 -3.99 -9.99
CA GLU A 663 -11.97 -3.27 -8.70
C GLU A 663 -10.86 -3.93 -7.88
N HIS A 664 -9.74 -3.24 -7.73
CA HIS A 664 -8.53 -3.66 -6.99
C HIS A 664 -8.75 -3.95 -5.48
N GLU A 665 -10.01 -4.08 -5.05
CA GLU A 665 -10.46 -4.32 -3.69
C GLU A 665 -11.06 -5.73 -3.58
N VAL A 666 -10.91 -6.35 -2.41
CA VAL A 666 -11.52 -7.65 -2.14
C VAL A 666 -13.05 -7.51 -2.13
N TYR A 667 -13.73 -8.33 -2.93
CA TYR A 667 -15.18 -8.30 -3.04
C TYR A 667 -15.76 -9.72 -3.05
N ILE A 668 -16.68 -10.00 -2.12
CA ILE A 668 -17.43 -11.26 -2.10
C ILE A 668 -18.90 -10.94 -1.83
N ASP A 669 -19.77 -11.31 -2.76
CA ASP A 669 -21.23 -11.13 -2.62
C ASP A 669 -21.97 -12.25 -3.35
N SER A 670 -23.28 -12.39 -3.11
CA SER A 670 -24.14 -13.33 -3.82
C SER A 670 -25.22 -12.57 -4.59
N CYS A 671 -25.33 -12.85 -5.89
CA CYS A 671 -26.30 -12.19 -6.77
C CYS A 671 -26.87 -13.21 -7.77
N GLY A 672 -28.19 -13.19 -7.99
CA GLY A 672 -28.82 -14.07 -8.98
C GLY A 672 -28.63 -15.58 -8.76
N GLY A 673 -28.30 -16.00 -7.54
CA GLY A 673 -27.99 -17.41 -7.21
C GLY A 673 -26.52 -17.81 -7.42
N ALA A 674 -25.69 -16.94 -7.99
CA ALA A 674 -24.24 -17.11 -8.10
C ALA A 674 -23.51 -16.30 -7.01
N LYS A 675 -22.32 -16.75 -6.61
CA LYS A 675 -21.36 -15.91 -5.86
C LYS A 675 -20.49 -15.11 -6.81
N ILE A 676 -20.15 -13.88 -6.47
CA ILE A 676 -19.14 -13.08 -7.17
C ILE A 676 -17.92 -13.01 -6.24
N ILE A 677 -16.74 -13.29 -6.78
CA ILE A 677 -15.46 -13.15 -6.06
C ILE A 677 -14.51 -12.25 -6.84
N LYS A 678 -13.92 -11.27 -6.15
CA LYS A 678 -12.73 -10.53 -6.56
C LYS A 678 -11.73 -10.59 -5.40
N THR A 679 -10.48 -10.90 -5.71
CA THR A 679 -9.43 -11.14 -4.71
C THR A 679 -8.60 -9.89 -4.37
N GLY A 680 -8.98 -8.71 -4.88
CA GLY A 680 -8.20 -7.49 -4.70
C GLY A 680 -7.21 -7.29 -5.83
N ALA A 681 -5.96 -6.93 -5.53
CA ALA A 681 -4.92 -6.69 -6.53
C ALA A 681 -3.55 -7.20 -6.05
N ASP A 682 -2.59 -7.24 -6.98
CA ASP A 682 -1.19 -7.59 -6.75
C ASP A 682 -1.00 -8.96 -6.04
N ALA A 683 -2.00 -9.85 -6.12
CA ALA A 683 -2.04 -11.14 -5.43
C ALA A 683 -1.74 -11.03 -3.91
N GLU A 684 -2.19 -9.93 -3.27
CA GLU A 684 -2.12 -9.78 -1.80
C GLU A 684 -2.99 -10.81 -1.08
N GLU A 685 -4.12 -11.17 -1.68
CA GLU A 685 -5.00 -12.27 -1.26
C GLU A 685 -5.08 -13.31 -2.39
N ILE A 686 -5.11 -14.58 -2.01
CA ILE A 686 -5.25 -15.71 -2.93
C ILE A 686 -6.60 -16.38 -2.65
N GLY A 687 -7.45 -16.43 -3.68
CA GLY A 687 -8.77 -17.04 -3.60
C GLY A 687 -8.73 -18.54 -3.86
N TYR A 688 -9.23 -19.33 -2.91
CA TYR A 688 -9.57 -20.73 -3.10
C TYR A 688 -11.07 -20.88 -3.30
N VAL A 689 -11.47 -21.34 -4.47
CA VAL A 689 -12.86 -21.62 -4.80
C VAL A 689 -13.05 -23.12 -5.01
N ASP A 690 -13.92 -23.72 -4.21
CA ASP A 690 -14.31 -25.13 -4.37
C ASP A 690 -15.73 -25.22 -4.94
N ILE A 691 -15.92 -26.04 -5.97
CA ILE A 691 -17.23 -26.42 -6.54
C ILE A 691 -17.37 -27.94 -6.44
N TRP A 692 -18.43 -28.41 -5.78
CA TRP A 692 -18.66 -29.84 -5.56
C TRP A 692 -20.15 -30.21 -5.63
N TRP A 693 -20.42 -31.50 -5.63
CA TRP A 693 -21.79 -32.05 -5.63
C TRP A 693 -22.05 -32.86 -4.37
N GLY A 694 -23.24 -32.68 -3.78
CA GLY A 694 -23.72 -33.48 -2.66
C GLY A 694 -24.13 -34.90 -3.07
N THR A 695 -24.43 -35.75 -2.09
CA THR A 695 -25.01 -37.09 -2.33
C THR A 695 -26.41 -37.02 -2.94
N ASP A 696 -27.09 -35.89 -2.78
CA ASP A 696 -28.36 -35.55 -3.41
C ASP A 696 -28.21 -35.01 -4.85
N GLY A 697 -26.97 -34.89 -5.35
CA GLY A 697 -26.65 -34.34 -6.65
C GLY A 697 -26.69 -32.81 -6.72
N VAL A 698 -26.95 -32.11 -5.60
CA VAL A 698 -27.00 -30.64 -5.57
C VAL A 698 -25.59 -30.07 -5.66
N MET A 699 -25.42 -29.05 -6.51
CA MET A 699 -24.15 -28.35 -6.67
C MET A 699 -23.97 -27.30 -5.57
N HIS A 700 -22.76 -27.22 -5.02
CA HIS A 700 -22.38 -26.27 -3.99
C HIS A 700 -21.08 -25.55 -4.37
N SER A 701 -20.90 -24.34 -3.85
CA SER A 701 -19.65 -23.59 -3.97
C SER A 701 -19.22 -22.92 -2.65
N LYS A 702 -17.92 -22.88 -2.42
CA LYS A 702 -17.29 -22.21 -1.26
C LYS A 702 -16.12 -21.37 -1.75
N VAL A 703 -15.98 -20.21 -1.13
CA VAL A 703 -14.85 -19.29 -1.32
C VAL A 703 -14.11 -19.18 0.01
N GLU A 704 -12.79 -19.19 -0.06
CA GLU A 704 -11.88 -18.92 1.05
C GLU A 704 -10.74 -18.04 0.54
N LEU A 705 -10.51 -16.90 1.19
CA LEU A 705 -9.38 -16.02 0.89
C LEU A 705 -8.25 -16.34 1.88
N VAL A 706 -7.04 -16.45 1.35
CA VAL A 706 -5.83 -16.67 2.13
C VAL A 706 -4.85 -15.57 1.77
N PRO A 707 -4.36 -14.78 2.74
CA PRO A 707 -3.36 -13.76 2.45
C PRO A 707 -2.14 -14.40 1.80
N GLY A 708 -1.64 -13.81 0.72
CA GLY A 708 -0.50 -14.33 -0.03
C GLY A 708 0.73 -14.52 0.86
N CYS A 709 0.90 -13.66 1.87
CA CYS A 709 1.98 -13.74 2.86
C CYS A 709 1.93 -14.98 3.79
N GLU A 710 0.85 -15.76 3.78
CA GLU A 710 0.80 -17.08 4.46
C GLU A 710 1.53 -18.17 3.67
N PHE A 711 1.88 -17.93 2.39
CA PHE A 711 2.64 -18.86 1.56
C PHE A 711 4.12 -18.46 1.50
N ASP A 712 4.99 -19.46 1.64
CA ASP A 712 6.41 -19.28 1.34
C ASP A 712 6.61 -18.91 -0.13
N GLU A 713 7.70 -18.23 -0.44
CA GLU A 713 8.05 -17.86 -1.82
C GLU A 713 8.71 -19.03 -2.54
N GLU A 714 8.16 -19.45 -3.69
CA GLU A 714 8.76 -20.51 -4.51
C GLU A 714 10.15 -20.07 -5.02
N PRO A 715 11.23 -20.83 -4.77
CA PRO A 715 12.59 -20.37 -5.01
C PRO A 715 12.91 -19.95 -6.46
N GLU A 716 12.45 -20.70 -7.46
CA GLU A 716 12.75 -20.37 -8.87
C GLU A 716 12.00 -19.13 -9.34
N ALA A 717 10.72 -19.02 -9.00
CA ALA A 717 9.91 -17.84 -9.26
C ALA A 717 10.50 -16.63 -8.55
N LYS A 718 10.89 -16.75 -7.28
CA LYS A 718 11.51 -15.66 -6.52
C LYS A 718 12.80 -15.17 -7.18
N LYS A 719 13.67 -16.09 -7.58
CA LYS A 719 14.91 -15.74 -8.29
C LYS A 719 14.62 -14.95 -9.56
N PHE A 720 13.66 -15.41 -10.35
CA PHE A 720 13.21 -14.70 -11.55
C PHE A 720 12.70 -13.29 -11.22
N CYS A 721 11.79 -13.14 -10.24
CA CYS A 721 11.23 -11.85 -9.85
C CYS A 721 12.33 -10.87 -9.39
N LEU A 722 13.26 -11.32 -8.55
CA LEU A 722 14.39 -10.50 -8.10
C LEU A 722 15.30 -10.05 -9.25
N GLU A 723 15.55 -10.92 -10.24
CA GLU A 723 16.34 -10.57 -11.42
C GLU A 723 15.65 -9.49 -12.28
N GLN A 724 14.32 -9.57 -12.42
CA GLN A 724 13.53 -8.56 -13.13
C GLN A 724 13.44 -7.25 -12.34
N GLU A 725 13.20 -7.31 -11.03
CA GLU A 725 13.19 -6.14 -10.14
C GLU A 725 14.54 -5.43 -10.14
N ASP A 726 15.65 -6.17 -10.09
CA ASP A 726 16.99 -5.62 -10.16
C ASP A 726 17.23 -4.95 -11.53
N PHE A 727 16.73 -5.54 -12.62
CA PHE A 727 16.78 -4.91 -13.95
C PHE A 727 15.99 -3.60 -13.97
N VAL A 728 14.72 -3.61 -13.55
CA VAL A 728 13.86 -2.41 -13.48
C VAL A 728 14.50 -1.36 -12.58
N ARG A 729 14.96 -1.74 -11.38
CA ARG A 729 15.60 -0.81 -10.44
C ARG A 729 16.81 -0.15 -11.06
N ARG A 730 17.67 -0.90 -11.77
CA ARG A 730 18.82 -0.34 -12.47
C ARG A 730 18.39 0.64 -13.56
N VAL A 731 17.41 0.27 -14.39
CA VAL A 731 16.87 1.14 -15.45
C VAL A 731 16.22 2.40 -14.87
N MET A 732 15.35 2.26 -13.86
CA MET A 732 14.65 3.37 -13.22
C MET A 732 15.56 4.29 -12.41
N SER A 733 16.68 3.77 -11.89
CA SER A 733 17.70 4.61 -11.22
C SER A 733 18.59 5.37 -12.19
N ALA A 734 18.49 5.08 -13.49
CA ALA A 734 19.42 5.64 -14.45
C ALA A 734 19.19 7.16 -14.62
N PRO A 735 20.27 7.95 -14.63
CA PRO A 735 20.19 9.39 -14.83
C PRO A 735 19.70 9.71 -16.25
N LEU A 736 18.67 10.56 -16.39
CA LEU A 736 18.26 11.10 -17.70
C LEU A 736 18.82 12.50 -17.92
N MET A 737 18.60 13.42 -16.98
CA MET A 737 19.03 14.80 -17.10
C MET A 737 19.25 15.47 -15.74
N PRO A 738 20.11 16.51 -15.66
CA PRO A 738 20.22 17.32 -14.44
C PRO A 738 18.96 18.16 -14.22
N ILE A 739 18.66 18.44 -12.96
CA ILE A 739 17.51 19.26 -12.54
C ILE A 739 17.91 20.74 -12.59
N PRO A 740 17.30 21.57 -13.46
CA PRO A 740 17.65 22.98 -13.57
C PRO A 740 17.28 23.81 -12.34
N ALA A 741 17.98 24.94 -12.17
CA ALA A 741 17.80 25.85 -11.03
C ALA A 741 16.37 26.39 -10.86
N PHE A 742 15.60 26.53 -11.94
CA PHE A 742 14.22 27.03 -11.85
C PHE A 742 13.23 26.01 -11.25
N MET A 743 13.64 24.74 -11.07
CA MET A 743 12.82 23.72 -10.41
C MET A 743 13.00 23.65 -8.89
N SER A 744 14.01 24.30 -8.29
CA SER A 744 14.23 24.24 -6.83
C SER A 744 13.28 25.11 -5.99
N SER A 745 12.19 25.62 -6.56
CA SER A 745 11.20 26.41 -5.83
C SER A 745 9.78 26.12 -6.33
N LYS A 746 8.77 26.27 -5.45
CA LYS A 746 7.34 26.07 -5.72
C LYS A 746 6.73 26.96 -6.80
N THR A 747 7.52 27.85 -7.39
CA THR A 747 7.11 28.81 -8.40
C THR A 747 8.09 28.74 -9.56
N VAL A 748 7.62 28.25 -10.70
CA VAL A 748 8.26 28.54 -11.99
C VAL A 748 8.39 30.07 -12.10
N ARG A 749 9.57 30.56 -12.48
CA ARG A 749 9.93 31.98 -12.56
C ARG A 749 8.80 32.83 -13.15
N HIS A 750 8.26 33.78 -12.38
CA HIS A 750 7.91 35.13 -12.81
C HIS A 750 7.77 36.09 -11.61
N SER A 751 8.85 36.80 -11.30
CA SER A 751 8.79 38.16 -10.78
C SER A 751 10.06 38.89 -11.21
N PRO A 752 9.98 39.92 -12.06
CA PRO A 752 10.90 41.03 -11.95
C PRO A 752 10.52 41.83 -10.69
N SER A 753 11.49 42.04 -9.81
CA SER A 753 11.41 42.87 -8.59
C SER A 753 10.40 42.44 -7.50
N GLY A 754 10.90 41.72 -6.49
CA GLY A 754 10.75 42.16 -5.10
C GLY A 754 9.40 42.01 -4.40
N VAL A 755 8.65 40.92 -4.60
CA VAL A 755 7.51 40.60 -3.72
C VAL A 755 7.55 39.13 -3.31
N GLU A 756 7.91 38.87 -2.04
CA GLU A 756 7.65 37.58 -1.37
C GLU A 756 6.14 37.46 -1.11
N MET A 757 5.46 36.50 -1.75
CA MET A 757 4.13 36.08 -1.31
C MET A 757 4.25 34.93 -0.28
N MET A 758 3.62 35.14 0.88
CA MET A 758 3.44 34.17 1.96
C MET A 758 2.87 32.83 1.45
N THR A 759 3.63 31.74 1.59
CA THR A 759 3.16 30.36 1.32
C THR A 759 3.32 29.42 2.52
N SER A 760 3.48 29.97 3.74
CA SER A 760 3.76 29.23 4.97
C SER A 760 2.60 28.35 5.53
N LEU A 761 1.48 28.15 4.83
CA LEU A 761 0.25 27.61 5.44
C LEU A 761 -0.49 26.48 4.71
N MET A 762 0.10 25.79 3.72
CA MET A 762 -0.59 24.67 3.06
C MET A 762 0.11 23.33 3.28
N THR A 763 -0.64 22.37 3.84
CA THR A 763 -0.25 20.98 4.11
C THR A 763 -0.07 20.17 2.83
N THR A 764 0.65 19.06 2.93
CA THR A 764 1.03 18.13 1.84
C THR A 764 -0.12 17.40 1.13
N ASP A 765 -1.37 17.61 1.57
CA ASP A 765 -2.54 16.86 1.08
C ASP A 765 -3.11 17.37 -0.28
N PHE A 766 -2.46 18.36 -0.92
CA PHE A 766 -2.99 19.05 -2.12
C PHE A 766 -2.14 18.91 -3.40
N LEU A 767 -1.08 18.11 -3.40
CA LEU A 767 -0.13 17.99 -4.54
C LEU A 767 -0.77 17.62 -5.90
N PRO A 768 -1.70 16.64 -6.03
CA PRO A 768 -2.28 16.26 -7.32
C PRO A 768 -3.17 17.34 -7.96
N HIS A 769 -3.61 18.34 -7.18
CA HIS A 769 -4.48 19.41 -7.67
C HIS A 769 -3.69 20.57 -8.28
N GLN A 770 -2.38 20.72 -8.02
CA GLN A 770 -1.56 21.85 -8.51
C GLN A 770 -1.45 21.94 -10.02
N VAL A 771 -1.14 20.83 -10.68
CA VAL A 771 -1.06 20.74 -12.15
C VAL A 771 -2.38 21.01 -12.86
N ARG A 772 -3.50 21.02 -12.13
CA ARG A 772 -4.85 21.28 -12.64
C ARG A 772 -5.32 22.71 -12.44
N HIS A 773 -4.49 23.57 -11.81
CA HIS A 773 -4.81 24.99 -11.58
C HIS A 773 -3.63 25.95 -11.73
N SER A 774 -2.39 25.45 -11.79
CA SER A 774 -1.19 26.29 -11.87
C SER A 774 -0.09 25.61 -12.70
N PRO A 775 0.82 26.38 -13.33
CA PRO A 775 1.98 25.83 -14.02
C PRO A 775 2.89 25.03 -13.08
N SER A 776 3.46 23.94 -13.59
CA SER A 776 4.35 23.06 -12.82
C SER A 776 5.74 23.01 -13.42
N GLY A 777 6.78 23.11 -12.59
CA GLY A 777 8.18 23.08 -13.03
C GLY A 777 8.56 21.78 -13.74
N VAL A 778 8.03 20.64 -13.28
CA VAL A 778 8.30 19.34 -13.94
C VAL A 778 7.60 19.23 -15.29
N ALA A 779 6.38 19.77 -15.44
CA ALA A 779 5.70 19.81 -16.73
C ALA A 779 6.48 20.66 -17.74
N THR A 780 6.93 21.85 -17.32
CA THR A 780 7.75 22.75 -18.15
C THR A 780 9.07 22.12 -18.57
N LEU A 781 9.78 21.45 -17.65
CA LEU A 781 11.02 20.71 -17.95
C LEU A 781 10.78 19.65 -19.04
N LEU A 782 9.77 18.81 -18.84
CA LEU A 782 9.50 17.68 -19.74
C LEU A 782 9.09 18.17 -21.13
N LEU A 783 8.26 19.20 -21.21
CA LEU A 783 7.90 19.84 -22.48
C LEU A 783 9.09 20.50 -23.17
N THR A 784 10.02 21.06 -22.40
CA THR A 784 11.27 21.62 -22.94
C THR A 784 12.15 20.53 -23.55
N GLN A 785 12.25 19.35 -22.91
CA GLN A 785 12.93 18.20 -23.51
C GLN A 785 12.22 17.72 -24.77
N MET A 786 10.89 17.67 -24.78
CA MET A 786 10.14 17.31 -25.99
C MET A 786 10.38 18.29 -27.13
N LEU A 787 10.41 19.61 -26.84
CA LEU A 787 10.67 20.63 -27.86
C LEU A 787 12.02 20.39 -28.55
N ARG A 788 13.05 20.03 -27.79
CA ARG A 788 14.36 19.61 -28.33
C ARG A 788 14.24 18.36 -29.21
N GLY A 789 13.42 17.40 -28.80
CA GLY A 789 13.19 16.17 -29.56
C GLY A 789 12.46 16.38 -30.89
N PHE A 790 11.64 17.44 -31.00
CA PHE A 790 10.90 17.82 -32.20
C PHE A 790 11.61 18.87 -33.09
N ARG A 791 12.94 19.03 -32.93
CA ARG A 791 13.73 20.03 -33.66
C ARG A 791 13.70 19.83 -35.18
N LYS A 792 13.74 18.57 -35.65
CA LYS A 792 13.67 18.22 -37.08
C LYS A 792 12.35 18.67 -37.70
N GLU A 793 11.27 18.55 -36.93
CA GLU A 793 9.92 18.93 -37.31
C GLU A 793 9.69 20.45 -37.24
N LYS A 794 10.66 21.22 -36.73
CA LYS A 794 10.59 22.68 -36.53
C LYS A 794 9.39 23.09 -35.69
N VAL A 795 9.12 22.33 -34.63
CA VAL A 795 8.11 22.69 -33.63
C VAL A 795 8.59 23.91 -32.84
N GLU A 796 7.68 24.83 -32.56
CA GLU A 796 7.94 26.11 -31.89
C GLU A 796 7.56 26.09 -30.41
N LEU A 797 6.57 25.26 -30.02
CA LEU A 797 6.19 25.03 -28.63
C LEU A 797 5.56 23.65 -28.42
N CYS A 798 5.67 23.11 -27.21
CA CYS A 798 5.05 21.85 -26.80
C CYS A 798 3.94 22.09 -25.77
N VAL A 799 2.86 21.31 -25.86
CA VAL A 799 1.65 21.47 -25.03
C VAL A 799 1.15 20.12 -24.50
N VAL A 800 0.91 20.04 -23.19
CA VAL A 800 0.16 18.93 -22.57
C VAL A 800 -0.87 19.44 -21.57
N HIS A 801 -1.88 18.63 -21.27
CA HIS A 801 -2.90 18.94 -20.27
C HIS A 801 -2.47 18.46 -18.87
N GLY A 802 -2.97 19.09 -17.82
CA GLY A 802 -2.61 18.83 -16.43
C GLY A 802 -2.89 17.40 -15.95
N GLY A 803 -3.85 16.70 -16.57
CA GLY A 803 -4.09 15.28 -16.32
C GLY A 803 -2.96 14.34 -16.79
N SER A 804 -2.07 14.80 -17.67
CA SER A 804 -0.94 13.99 -18.15
C SER A 804 0.23 13.96 -17.18
N VAL A 805 0.37 14.95 -16.30
CA VAL A 805 1.51 15.12 -15.39
C VAL A 805 1.05 14.97 -13.94
N ARG A 806 1.74 14.17 -13.12
CA ARG A 806 1.37 13.95 -11.72
C ARG A 806 1.87 15.02 -10.76
N ALA A 807 3.08 15.55 -10.99
CA ALA A 807 3.80 16.45 -10.08
C ALA A 807 3.85 15.92 -8.63
N GLY A 808 4.21 14.66 -8.49
CA GLY A 808 4.13 13.93 -7.22
C GLY A 808 5.29 14.18 -6.25
N LYS A 809 6.36 14.81 -6.73
CA LYS A 809 7.62 14.97 -6.01
C LYS A 809 8.22 16.37 -6.19
N GLU A 810 8.85 16.91 -5.14
CA GLU A 810 9.68 18.11 -5.24
C GLU A 810 11.11 17.74 -5.67
N TYR A 811 11.65 18.52 -6.61
CA TYR A 811 12.98 18.30 -7.19
C TYR A 811 13.94 19.41 -6.77
N GLN A 812 15.12 19.05 -6.27
CA GLN A 812 16.16 20.01 -5.89
C GLN A 812 17.08 20.32 -7.07
N ALA A 813 17.39 21.60 -7.27
CA ALA A 813 18.33 22.03 -8.31
C ALA A 813 19.68 21.33 -8.16
N ASN A 814 20.33 21.04 -9.29
CA ASN A 814 21.62 20.36 -9.37
C ASN A 814 21.61 18.90 -8.86
N THR A 815 20.43 18.31 -8.64
CA THR A 815 20.28 16.86 -8.54
C THR A 815 19.95 16.26 -9.91
N THR A 816 19.69 14.96 -9.97
CA THR A 816 19.45 14.22 -11.22
C THR A 816 17.98 13.81 -11.32
N PHE A 817 17.37 14.10 -12.47
CA PHE A 817 16.08 13.53 -12.88
C PHE A 817 16.33 12.17 -13.52
N THR A 818 15.74 11.11 -12.96
CA THR A 818 15.98 9.72 -13.41
C THR A 818 14.91 9.22 -14.37
N MET A 819 15.17 8.06 -14.98
CA MET A 819 14.17 7.31 -15.74
C MET A 819 12.93 7.00 -14.88
N GLY A 820 13.13 6.63 -13.62
CA GLY A 820 12.04 6.40 -12.67
C GLY A 820 11.21 7.66 -12.41
N ASP A 821 11.85 8.83 -12.31
CA ASP A 821 11.14 10.11 -12.18
C ASP A 821 10.28 10.40 -13.43
N LEU A 822 10.79 10.14 -14.64
CA LEU A 822 10.01 10.29 -15.89
C LEU A 822 8.73 9.45 -15.89
N PHE A 823 8.86 8.18 -15.52
CA PHE A 823 7.74 7.24 -15.50
C PHE A 823 6.75 7.52 -14.37
N ALA A 824 7.21 8.07 -13.24
CA ALA A 824 6.34 8.47 -12.14
C ALA A 824 5.56 9.77 -12.45
N GLU A 825 6.17 10.71 -13.16
CA GLU A 825 5.58 12.02 -13.44
C GLU A 825 4.66 12.02 -14.66
N PHE A 826 4.97 11.29 -15.73
CA PHE A 826 4.03 11.06 -16.84
C PHE A 826 3.20 9.80 -16.60
N ALA A 827 1.93 9.98 -16.26
CA ALA A 827 1.04 8.87 -15.93
C ALA A 827 0.73 7.96 -17.14
N PHE A 828 0.79 8.49 -18.37
CA PHE A 828 0.42 7.79 -19.61
C PHE A 828 1.42 8.11 -20.72
N ASP A 829 1.53 7.21 -21.70
CA ASP A 829 2.32 7.44 -22.92
C ASP A 829 1.50 8.30 -23.89
N GLY A 830 1.45 9.61 -23.64
CA GLY A 830 0.67 10.53 -24.46
C GLY A 830 1.26 10.66 -25.87
N PRO A 831 0.56 10.30 -26.95
CA PRO A 831 1.01 10.52 -28.32
C PRO A 831 1.06 12.01 -28.64
N MET A 832 2.20 12.50 -29.12
CA MET A 832 2.40 13.92 -29.45
C MET A 832 2.23 14.13 -30.96
N ALA A 833 1.13 14.79 -31.32
CA ALA A 833 0.82 15.20 -32.68
C ALA A 833 1.45 16.55 -33.01
N VAL A 834 2.05 16.67 -34.19
CA VAL A 834 2.54 17.94 -34.72
C VAL A 834 1.46 18.56 -35.62
N ILE A 835 0.94 19.72 -35.22
CA ILE A 835 -0.10 20.44 -35.97
C ILE A 835 0.23 21.93 -36.09
N LEU A 836 -0.46 22.62 -37.02
CA LEU A 836 -0.43 24.07 -37.11
C LEU A 836 -1.66 24.64 -36.41
N VAL A 837 -1.46 25.62 -35.54
CA VAL A 837 -2.54 26.32 -34.81
C VAL A 837 -2.34 27.82 -34.88
N LYS A 838 -3.42 28.56 -35.14
CA LYS A 838 -3.38 30.03 -35.14
C LYS A 838 -3.16 30.58 -33.73
N GLY A 839 -2.33 31.60 -33.58
CA GLY A 839 -2.00 32.21 -32.28
C GLY A 839 -3.24 32.62 -31.47
N SER A 840 -4.25 33.21 -32.11
CA SER A 840 -5.50 33.59 -31.45
C SER A 840 -6.26 32.41 -30.84
N ILE A 841 -6.16 31.22 -31.44
CA ILE A 841 -6.73 29.99 -30.88
C ILE A 841 -5.90 29.50 -29.69
N LEU A 842 -4.57 29.49 -29.79
CA LEU A 842 -3.69 29.15 -28.65
C LEU A 842 -3.95 30.06 -27.45
N GLN A 843 -4.09 31.35 -27.69
CA GLN A 843 -4.43 32.34 -26.66
C GLN A 843 -5.80 32.07 -26.03
N ALA A 844 -6.82 31.82 -26.85
CA ALA A 844 -8.18 31.55 -26.37
C ALA A 844 -8.26 30.25 -25.56
N SER A 845 -7.60 29.18 -26.02
CA SER A 845 -7.53 27.89 -25.32
C SER A 845 -6.77 27.98 -24.00
N THR A 846 -5.67 28.74 -23.97
CA THR A 846 -4.91 29.01 -22.74
C THR A 846 -5.77 29.76 -21.71
N ALA A 847 -6.45 30.82 -22.14
CA ALA A 847 -7.35 31.56 -21.26
C ALA A 847 -8.54 30.71 -20.80
N ASN A 848 -9.11 29.88 -21.67
CA ASN A 848 -10.25 29.01 -21.35
C ASN A 848 -9.92 28.03 -20.22
N THR A 849 -8.77 27.37 -20.28
CA THR A 849 -8.37 26.37 -19.28
C THR A 849 -7.87 26.99 -17.98
N ARG A 850 -7.25 28.18 -18.02
CA ARG A 850 -6.75 28.89 -16.83
C ARG A 850 -7.83 29.64 -16.05
N ASN A 851 -8.91 30.05 -16.71
CA ASN A 851 -10.07 30.70 -16.07
C ASN A 851 -11.17 29.72 -15.64
N ALA A 852 -10.90 28.40 -15.67
CA ALA A 852 -11.88 27.40 -15.27
C ALA A 852 -12.30 27.59 -13.81
N PRO A 853 -13.61 27.44 -13.47
CA PRO A 853 -14.14 27.74 -12.14
C PRO A 853 -13.65 26.77 -11.05
N LYS A 854 -13.07 25.63 -11.43
CA LYS A 854 -12.51 24.62 -10.53
C LYS A 854 -11.27 23.99 -11.19
N PRO A 855 -10.30 23.48 -10.39
CA PRO A 855 -9.17 22.73 -10.93
C PRO A 855 -9.64 21.56 -11.78
N ALA A 856 -9.16 21.48 -13.02
CA ALA A 856 -9.59 20.50 -14.00
C ALA A 856 -8.39 19.90 -14.74
N PRO A 857 -8.48 18.64 -15.21
CA PRO A 857 -7.38 17.96 -15.89
C PRO A 857 -7.00 18.60 -17.23
N ASP A 858 -7.83 19.48 -17.79
CA ASP A 858 -7.65 20.19 -19.05
C ASP A 858 -6.68 21.39 -18.98
N PHE A 859 -6.18 21.77 -17.80
CA PHE A 859 -5.23 22.87 -17.62
C PHE A 859 -4.00 22.73 -18.53
N LEU A 860 -3.74 23.71 -19.40
CA LEU A 860 -2.64 23.64 -20.37
C LEU A 860 -1.28 24.07 -19.79
N HIS A 861 -0.30 23.17 -19.92
CA HIS A 861 1.12 23.39 -19.64
C HIS A 861 1.92 23.60 -20.93
N PHE A 862 3.01 24.36 -20.81
CA PHE A 862 3.88 24.75 -21.92
C PHE A 862 5.37 24.56 -21.56
N ASP A 863 6.21 24.43 -22.58
CA ASP A 863 7.67 24.47 -22.42
C ASP A 863 8.18 25.85 -21.95
N GLU A 864 9.45 25.92 -21.58
CA GLU A 864 10.05 27.14 -20.97
C GLU A 864 10.09 28.35 -21.91
N GLY A 865 9.96 28.14 -23.23
CA GLY A 865 9.97 29.20 -24.23
C GLY A 865 8.69 30.03 -24.27
N VAL A 866 7.61 29.58 -23.63
CA VAL A 866 6.30 30.26 -23.63
C VAL A 866 6.11 31.08 -22.35
N VAL A 867 6.03 32.40 -22.51
CA VAL A 867 5.83 33.34 -21.39
C VAL A 867 4.37 33.77 -21.34
N ILE A 868 3.73 33.66 -20.17
CA ILE A 868 2.32 33.99 -19.97
C ILE A 868 2.15 34.99 -18.83
N GLU A 869 1.37 36.04 -19.06
CA GLU A 869 0.99 37.05 -18.06
C GLU A 869 0.14 36.40 -16.94
N PRO A 870 0.54 36.52 -15.66
CA PRO A 870 -0.14 35.82 -14.55
C PRO A 870 -1.62 36.17 -14.37
N GLU A 871 -2.00 37.45 -14.48
CA GLU A 871 -3.35 37.91 -14.16
C GLU A 871 -4.33 37.81 -15.33
N LYS A 872 -3.87 38.10 -16.55
CA LYS A 872 -4.73 38.09 -17.75
C LYS A 872 -4.62 36.79 -18.54
N HIS A 873 -3.68 35.92 -18.18
CA HIS A 873 -3.38 34.68 -18.88
C HIS A 873 -3.06 34.88 -20.37
N ALA A 874 -2.49 36.04 -20.72
CA ALA A 874 -2.08 36.40 -22.07
C ALA A 874 -0.68 35.84 -22.39
N ILE A 875 -0.50 35.20 -23.54
CA ILE A 875 0.80 34.75 -24.04
C ILE A 875 1.56 35.99 -24.52
N LEU A 876 2.73 36.24 -23.94
CA LEU A 876 3.57 37.41 -24.21
C LEU A 876 4.63 37.12 -25.28
N SER A 877 5.26 35.93 -25.21
CA SER A 877 6.29 35.52 -26.16
C SER A 877 6.37 34.00 -26.28
N VAL A 878 6.88 33.54 -27.43
CA VAL A 878 7.19 32.14 -27.73
C VAL A 878 8.63 32.08 -28.26
N GLY A 879 9.50 31.30 -27.62
CA GLY A 879 10.90 31.16 -28.02
C GLY A 879 11.69 32.48 -27.97
N GLY A 880 11.32 33.38 -27.05
CA GLY A 880 11.92 34.73 -26.94
C GLY A 880 11.44 35.76 -27.96
N VAL A 881 10.56 35.38 -28.90
CA VAL A 881 9.95 36.28 -29.89
C VAL A 881 8.57 36.74 -29.39
N PRO A 882 8.20 38.03 -29.53
CA PRO A 882 6.86 38.52 -29.18
C PRO A 882 5.75 37.67 -29.82
N PHE A 883 4.71 37.38 -29.03
CA PHE A 883 3.59 36.56 -29.48
C PHE A 883 2.72 37.31 -30.50
N ASP A 884 2.37 36.64 -31.60
CA ASP A 884 1.54 37.16 -32.68
C ASP A 884 0.26 36.33 -32.82
N PRO A 885 -0.92 36.86 -32.44
CA PRO A 885 -2.19 36.15 -32.55
C PRO A 885 -2.56 35.73 -33.98
N GLU A 886 -2.02 36.38 -35.01
CA GLU A 886 -2.34 36.08 -36.41
C GLU A 886 -1.37 35.06 -37.03
N LYS A 887 -0.23 34.79 -36.38
CA LYS A 887 0.75 33.80 -36.83
C LYS A 887 0.21 32.37 -36.66
N MET A 888 0.56 31.51 -37.61
CA MET A 888 0.42 30.06 -37.48
C MET A 888 1.63 29.51 -36.74
N TYR A 889 1.40 28.90 -35.58
CA TYR A 889 2.42 28.26 -34.78
C TYR A 889 2.41 26.75 -35.04
N LYS A 890 3.61 26.20 -35.25
CA LYS A 890 3.77 24.75 -35.33
C LYS A 890 3.99 24.19 -33.93
N ILE A 891 3.05 23.39 -33.44
CA ILE A 891 3.05 22.90 -32.07
C ILE A 891 3.12 21.38 -32.03
N ALA A 892 3.73 20.83 -30.98
CA ALA A 892 3.54 19.44 -30.59
C ALA A 892 2.55 19.40 -29.42
N ILE A 893 1.43 18.70 -29.60
CA ILE A 893 0.34 18.62 -28.62
C ILE A 893 -0.12 17.19 -28.45
N ASN A 894 -0.55 16.81 -27.24
CA ASN A 894 -1.13 15.49 -27.01
C ASN A 894 -2.31 15.27 -27.98
N GLN A 895 -2.20 14.25 -28.85
CA GLN A 895 -3.13 13.94 -29.92
C GLN A 895 -4.54 13.65 -29.37
N LEU A 896 -4.64 13.07 -28.17
CA LEU A 896 -5.91 12.75 -27.55
C LEU A 896 -6.74 14.00 -27.24
N LEU A 897 -6.09 15.16 -26.99
CA LEU A 897 -6.81 16.44 -26.86
C LEU A 897 -7.49 16.85 -28.16
N LEU A 898 -6.93 16.46 -29.31
CA LEU A 898 -7.46 16.79 -30.64
C LEU A 898 -8.62 15.87 -31.04
N THR A 899 -8.77 14.71 -30.38
CA THR A 899 -9.83 13.74 -30.63
C THR A 899 -10.97 13.82 -29.61
N GLY A 900 -10.85 14.69 -28.60
CA GLY A 900 -11.95 15.03 -27.68
C GLY A 900 -11.70 14.67 -26.21
N LEU A 901 -10.51 14.20 -25.84
CA LEU A 901 -10.13 14.10 -24.43
C LEU A 901 -10.14 15.51 -23.81
N ASN A 902 -10.83 15.69 -22.68
CA ASN A 902 -10.83 16.96 -21.93
C ASN A 902 -11.19 18.18 -22.81
N VAL A 903 -12.32 18.12 -23.53
CA VAL A 903 -12.77 19.08 -24.57
C VAL A 903 -12.46 20.56 -24.25
N ILE A 904 -11.55 21.16 -25.03
CA ILE A 904 -11.17 22.59 -24.97
C ILE A 904 -11.82 23.32 -26.15
N GLU A 905 -12.94 24.01 -25.91
CA GLU A 905 -13.87 24.43 -26.97
C GLU A 905 -13.30 25.39 -28.04
N PRO A 906 -12.37 26.32 -27.74
CA PRO A 906 -11.69 27.09 -28.79
C PRO A 906 -10.76 26.24 -29.68
N LEU A 907 -10.07 25.26 -29.09
CA LEU A 907 -9.17 24.36 -29.81
C LEU A 907 -9.96 23.36 -30.65
N MET A 908 -10.97 22.72 -30.08
CA MET A 908 -11.75 21.68 -30.75
C MET A 908 -12.56 22.24 -31.92
N SER A 909 -13.12 23.43 -31.77
CA SER A 909 -13.80 24.12 -32.87
C SER A 909 -12.85 24.40 -34.04
N TYR A 910 -11.63 24.85 -33.75
CA TYR A 910 -10.60 25.07 -34.76
C TYR A 910 -10.16 23.76 -35.43
N VAL A 911 -9.89 22.71 -34.65
CA VAL A 911 -9.43 21.41 -35.13
C VAL A 911 -10.45 20.79 -36.07
N ARG A 912 -11.73 20.73 -35.69
CA ARG A 912 -12.81 20.17 -36.53
C ARG A 912 -12.94 20.87 -37.88
N ALA A 913 -12.68 22.16 -37.94
CA ALA A 913 -12.85 22.96 -39.14
C ALA A 913 -11.59 23.05 -40.02
N ASN A 914 -10.39 22.96 -39.44
CA ASN A 914 -9.16 23.37 -40.13
C ASN A 914 -8.00 22.36 -40.05
N VAL A 915 -8.04 21.37 -39.15
CA VAL A 915 -6.90 20.50 -38.89
C VAL A 915 -7.27 19.05 -39.21
N LYS A 916 -6.50 18.44 -40.12
CA LYS A 916 -6.50 16.97 -40.25
C LYS A 916 -5.68 16.40 -39.10
N VAL A 917 -6.35 15.88 -38.09
CA VAL A 917 -5.71 15.31 -36.90
C VAL A 917 -4.80 14.14 -37.31
N PRO A 918 -3.51 14.15 -36.96
CA PRO A 918 -2.61 13.01 -37.18
C PRO A 918 -3.15 11.76 -36.47
N THR A 919 -3.00 10.59 -37.11
CA THR A 919 -3.30 9.31 -36.44
C THR A 919 -2.31 9.09 -35.32
N GLU A 920 -2.70 8.35 -34.29
CA GLU A 920 -1.80 8.05 -33.17
C GLU A 920 -0.52 7.35 -33.63
N GLU A 921 -0.62 6.41 -34.59
CA GLU A 921 0.52 5.72 -35.21
C GLU A 921 1.52 6.68 -35.89
N SER A 922 1.05 7.85 -36.32
CA SER A 922 1.92 8.88 -36.94
C SER A 922 2.50 9.86 -35.92
N CYS A 923 2.15 9.71 -34.64
CA CYS A 923 2.64 10.56 -33.54
C CYS A 923 3.86 9.92 -32.87
N ARG A 924 4.66 10.76 -32.18
CA ARG A 924 5.75 10.28 -31.33
C ARG A 924 5.28 10.25 -29.88
N LEU A 925 5.58 9.17 -29.15
CA LEU A 925 5.17 9.06 -27.74
C LEU A 925 6.00 10.00 -26.86
N SER A 926 5.30 10.76 -26.00
CA SER A 926 5.89 11.75 -25.09
C SER A 926 7.12 11.26 -24.32
N LYS A 927 7.03 10.12 -23.62
CA LYS A 927 8.19 9.57 -22.87
C LYS A 927 9.34 9.18 -23.80
N ASN A 928 9.05 8.59 -24.95
CA ASN A 928 10.08 8.18 -25.92
C ASN A 928 10.87 9.39 -26.44
N VAL A 929 10.19 10.50 -26.71
CA VAL A 929 10.86 11.74 -27.13
C VAL A 929 11.82 12.25 -26.03
N VAL A 930 11.39 12.23 -24.76
CA VAL A 930 12.23 12.65 -23.63
C VAL A 930 13.42 11.71 -23.44
N ILE A 931 13.20 10.39 -23.53
CA ILE A 931 14.26 9.37 -23.43
C ILE A 931 15.26 9.54 -24.57
N GLU A 932 14.80 9.67 -25.82
CA GLU A 932 15.64 9.86 -27.00
C GLU A 932 16.57 11.07 -26.84
N VAL A 933 16.03 12.21 -26.41
CA VAL A 933 16.84 13.43 -26.17
C VAL A 933 17.85 13.22 -25.06
N SER A 934 17.45 12.55 -23.97
CA SER A 934 18.32 12.26 -22.84
C SER A 934 19.46 11.30 -23.23
N MET A 935 19.17 10.26 -24.02
CA MET A 935 20.20 9.33 -24.51
C MET A 935 21.19 10.01 -25.46
N LYS A 936 20.72 10.93 -26.31
CA LYS A 936 21.61 11.78 -27.14
C LYS A 936 22.52 12.67 -26.29
N ASP A 937 22.04 13.21 -25.17
CA ASP A 937 22.87 13.99 -24.25
C ASP A 937 23.94 13.12 -23.57
N VAL A 938 23.60 11.88 -23.20
CA VAL A 938 24.58 10.91 -22.68
C VAL A 938 25.64 10.59 -23.73
N TRP A 939 25.26 10.39 -24.98
CA TRP A 939 26.20 10.21 -26.09
C TRP A 939 27.16 11.38 -26.25
N ARG A 940 26.64 12.62 -26.27
CA ARG A 940 27.46 13.84 -26.34
C ARG A 940 28.48 13.89 -25.20
N HIS A 941 28.10 13.48 -24.00
CA HIS A 941 29.02 13.39 -22.87
C HIS A 941 30.06 12.26 -23.04
N LEU A 942 29.64 11.08 -23.50
CA LEU A 942 30.53 9.92 -23.70
C LEU A 942 31.61 10.18 -24.75
N ILE A 943 31.31 10.92 -25.81
CA ILE A 943 32.27 11.27 -26.87
C ILE A 943 33.05 12.54 -26.59
N ASP A 944 32.79 13.20 -25.46
CA ASP A 944 33.38 14.49 -25.11
C ASP A 944 33.12 15.54 -26.21
N PHE A 945 31.85 15.71 -26.57
CA PHE A 945 31.40 16.53 -27.71
C PHE A 945 31.93 17.97 -27.66
N GLN A 946 32.14 18.52 -26.47
CA GLN A 946 32.71 19.86 -26.29
C GLN A 946 34.16 19.97 -26.78
N SER A 947 34.92 18.86 -26.80
CA SER A 947 36.29 18.83 -27.33
C SER A 947 36.38 19.01 -28.85
N PHE A 948 35.23 19.04 -29.54
CA PHE A 948 35.17 19.23 -30.99
C PHE A 948 35.15 20.71 -31.39
N ASP A 949 34.85 21.63 -30.47
CA ASP A 949 34.96 23.08 -30.66
C ASP A 949 36.46 23.46 -30.65
N GLU A 950 37.12 23.37 -31.80
CA GLU A 950 38.57 23.56 -31.92
C GLU A 950 38.95 25.04 -31.85
N ASP A 951 38.05 25.93 -32.30
CA ASP A 951 38.26 27.37 -32.30
C ASP A 951 37.80 28.07 -31.00
N GLY A 952 37.06 27.37 -30.14
CA GLY A 952 36.61 27.83 -28.83
C GLY A 952 35.52 28.90 -28.88
N ASN A 953 34.78 28.99 -29.99
CA ASN A 953 33.75 30.01 -30.19
C ASN A 953 32.41 29.68 -29.49
N GLY A 954 32.28 28.47 -28.93
CA GLY A 954 31.08 27.98 -28.23
C GLY A 954 30.03 27.34 -29.15
N ALA A 955 30.32 27.18 -30.44
CA ALA A 955 29.46 26.58 -31.45
C ALA A 955 30.29 25.67 -32.38
N ILE A 956 29.92 24.38 -32.43
CA ILE A 956 30.62 23.40 -33.26
C ILE A 956 30.09 23.48 -34.69
N GLU A 957 30.95 23.89 -35.63
CA GLU A 957 30.60 23.91 -37.05
C GLU A 957 30.59 22.50 -37.67
N ASP A 958 29.93 22.31 -38.82
CA ASP A 958 29.81 20.99 -39.47
C ASP A 958 31.19 20.36 -39.79
N ALA A 959 32.20 21.19 -40.09
CA ALA A 959 33.56 20.75 -40.35
C ALA A 959 34.25 20.20 -39.08
N GLU A 960 34.12 20.92 -37.97
CA GLU A 960 34.67 20.55 -36.65
C GLU A 960 34.01 19.27 -36.11
N LEU A 961 32.69 19.20 -36.26
CA LEU A 961 31.88 18.03 -35.90
C LEU A 961 32.37 16.77 -36.65
N ARG A 962 32.52 16.85 -37.98
CA ARG A 962 33.00 15.73 -38.80
C ARG A 962 34.40 15.29 -38.43
N ALA A 963 35.30 16.24 -38.15
CA ALA A 963 36.67 15.95 -37.71
C ALA A 963 36.70 15.26 -36.34
N GLY A 964 35.92 15.77 -35.38
CA GLY A 964 35.80 15.20 -34.03
C GLY A 964 35.24 13.78 -34.02
N ILE A 965 34.16 13.53 -34.77
CA ILE A 965 33.55 12.20 -34.90
C ILE A 965 34.56 11.21 -35.49
N LYS A 966 35.23 11.57 -36.59
CA LYS A 966 36.23 10.70 -37.22
C LYS A 966 37.38 10.33 -36.27
N LYS A 967 37.83 11.30 -35.46
CA LYS A 967 38.86 11.10 -34.44
C LYS A 967 38.36 10.18 -33.31
N PHE A 968 37.08 10.26 -32.94
CA PHE A 968 36.47 9.37 -31.96
C PHE A 968 36.41 7.93 -32.48
N PHE A 969 35.85 7.69 -33.67
CA PHE A 969 35.74 6.34 -34.25
C PHE A 969 37.11 5.65 -34.39
N ALA A 970 38.14 6.38 -34.81
CA ALA A 970 39.51 5.86 -34.92
C ALA A 970 40.10 5.35 -33.58
N GLN A 971 39.54 5.76 -32.44
CA GLN A 971 40.00 5.35 -31.12
C GLN A 971 39.24 4.16 -30.54
N VAL A 972 38.01 3.91 -30.98
CA VAL A 972 37.11 2.96 -30.31
C VAL A 972 36.47 1.91 -31.20
N ALA A 973 36.26 2.19 -32.48
CA ALA A 973 35.71 1.22 -33.41
C ALA A 973 36.79 0.19 -33.77
N SER A 974 36.51 -1.11 -33.57
CA SER A 974 37.39 -2.17 -34.08
C SER A 974 37.19 -2.45 -35.57
N ARG A 975 36.14 -1.86 -36.17
CA ARG A 975 35.74 -2.10 -37.55
C ARG A 975 35.45 -0.81 -38.33
N PRO A 976 35.56 -0.82 -39.67
CA PRO A 976 35.25 0.33 -40.50
C PRO A 976 33.76 0.69 -40.55
N GLU A 977 32.87 -0.26 -40.28
CA GLU A 977 31.42 -0.07 -40.43
C GLU A 977 30.79 0.75 -39.30
N GLY A 978 31.42 0.80 -38.11
CA GLY A 978 30.90 1.55 -36.97
C GLY A 978 31.32 1.00 -35.62
N ILE A 979 30.68 1.45 -34.54
CA ILE A 979 30.87 0.90 -33.18
C ILE A 979 29.78 -0.12 -32.84
N SER A 980 30.14 -1.26 -32.24
CA SER A 980 29.18 -2.30 -31.83
C SER A 980 28.64 -2.10 -30.41
N VAL A 981 27.51 -2.77 -30.08
CA VAL A 981 26.93 -2.78 -28.72
C VAL A 981 27.96 -3.14 -27.64
N GLU A 982 28.82 -4.13 -27.89
CA GLU A 982 29.86 -4.57 -26.95
C GLU A 982 30.95 -3.51 -26.74
N GLU A 983 31.31 -2.78 -27.80
CA GLU A 983 32.29 -1.70 -27.74
C GLU A 983 31.74 -0.49 -26.98
N VAL A 984 30.47 -0.16 -27.19
CA VAL A 984 29.75 0.87 -26.43
C VAL A 984 29.64 0.46 -24.96
N ALA A 985 29.30 -0.79 -24.67
CA ALA A 985 29.28 -1.32 -23.30
C ALA A 985 30.65 -1.21 -22.62
N ALA A 986 31.73 -1.52 -23.35
CA ALA A 986 33.10 -1.39 -22.85
C ALA A 986 33.49 0.09 -22.59
N LEU A 987 33.09 1.00 -23.48
CA LEU A 987 33.31 2.44 -23.33
C LEU A 987 32.60 2.99 -22.09
N ILE A 988 31.33 2.63 -21.89
CA ILE A 988 30.53 3.02 -20.72
C ILE A 988 31.12 2.44 -19.43
N LYS A 989 31.58 1.18 -19.46
CA LYS A 989 32.27 0.57 -18.31
C LYS A 989 33.56 1.32 -17.95
N LYS A 990 34.30 1.83 -18.94
CA LYS A 990 35.54 2.60 -18.76
C LYS A 990 35.28 4.03 -18.25
N LYS A 991 34.17 4.68 -18.68
CA LYS A 991 33.87 6.10 -18.37
C LYS A 991 32.86 6.33 -17.25
N GLN A 992 31.88 5.44 -17.01
CA GLN A 992 30.75 5.71 -16.10
C GLN A 992 30.26 4.53 -15.22
N GLY A 993 30.85 3.33 -15.29
CA GLY A 993 30.62 2.25 -14.30
C GLY A 993 29.23 1.59 -14.25
N HIS A 994 28.20 2.13 -14.92
CA HIS A 994 26.83 1.60 -14.93
C HIS A 994 26.37 1.18 -16.33
N LEU A 995 26.02 -0.10 -16.50
CA LEU A 995 25.80 -0.78 -17.80
C LEU A 995 24.32 -0.95 -18.21
N SER A 996 23.35 -0.43 -17.46
CA SER A 996 21.95 -0.87 -17.60
C SER A 996 21.13 -0.24 -18.73
N LEU A 997 21.68 0.70 -19.50
CA LEU A 997 20.97 1.41 -20.59
C LEU A 997 21.64 1.32 -21.96
N VAL A 998 22.67 0.48 -22.10
CA VAL A 998 23.48 0.41 -23.35
C VAL A 998 22.61 0.19 -24.58
N GLU A 999 21.63 -0.72 -24.50
CA GLU A 999 20.75 -1.02 -25.63
C GLU A 999 19.87 0.17 -26.05
N GLN A 1000 19.34 0.93 -25.09
CA GLN A 1000 18.53 2.13 -25.39
C GLN A 1000 19.41 3.26 -25.94
N LEU A 1001 20.63 3.36 -25.42
CA LEU A 1001 21.63 4.29 -25.91
C LEU A 1001 21.98 3.98 -27.38
N VAL A 1002 22.21 2.71 -27.73
CA VAL A 1002 22.50 2.28 -29.11
C VAL A 1002 21.29 2.49 -30.01
N LYS A 1003 20.11 1.98 -29.63
CA LYS A 1003 18.86 2.16 -30.40
C LYS A 1003 18.50 3.62 -30.70
N THR A 1004 18.98 4.56 -29.90
CA THR A 1004 18.72 5.99 -30.12
C THR A 1004 19.48 6.54 -31.33
N LEU A 1005 20.65 5.97 -31.67
CA LEU A 1005 21.48 6.42 -32.79
C LEU A 1005 21.53 5.44 -33.95
N ASP A 1006 21.41 4.13 -33.69
CA ASP A 1006 21.25 3.09 -34.70
C ASP A 1006 19.85 3.21 -35.34
N THR A 1007 19.77 4.07 -36.35
CA THR A 1007 18.54 4.39 -37.07
C THR A 1007 18.23 3.38 -38.16
N ASN A 1008 19.24 2.65 -38.64
CA ASN A 1008 19.11 1.67 -39.70
C ASN A 1008 18.81 0.25 -39.15
N GLY A 1009 19.01 0.02 -37.85
CA GLY A 1009 18.72 -1.21 -37.12
C GLY A 1009 19.73 -2.33 -37.37
N ASP A 1010 20.94 -2.02 -37.85
CA ASP A 1010 21.96 -3.01 -38.19
C ASP A 1010 22.81 -3.45 -36.99
N GLY A 1011 22.60 -2.81 -35.82
CA GLY A 1011 23.29 -3.11 -34.56
C GLY A 1011 24.64 -2.41 -34.41
N TYR A 1012 25.01 -1.53 -35.34
CA TYR A 1012 26.16 -0.66 -35.30
C TYR A 1012 25.72 0.80 -35.25
N ILE A 1013 26.61 1.68 -34.80
CA ILE A 1013 26.43 3.12 -34.98
C ILE A 1013 27.55 3.59 -35.90
N ASP A 1014 27.18 4.15 -37.04
CA ASP A 1014 28.13 4.67 -38.04
C ASP A 1014 28.43 6.18 -37.88
N GLU A 1015 29.31 6.72 -38.75
CA GLU A 1015 29.66 8.15 -38.72
C GLU A 1015 28.44 9.05 -39.01
N GLU A 1016 27.53 8.65 -39.89
CA GLU A 1016 26.35 9.42 -40.29
C GLU A 1016 25.30 9.46 -39.16
N GLU A 1017 25.14 8.35 -38.46
CA GLU A 1017 24.30 8.22 -37.29
C GLU A 1017 24.85 9.03 -36.10
N MET A 1018 26.17 9.06 -35.91
CA MET A 1018 26.78 9.93 -34.89
C MET A 1018 26.70 11.42 -35.24
N LEU A 1019 26.71 11.78 -36.54
CA LEU A 1019 26.48 13.17 -36.96
C LEU A 1019 25.10 13.69 -36.53
N ALA A 1020 24.13 12.80 -36.30
CA ALA A 1020 22.81 13.16 -35.78
C ALA A 1020 22.84 13.77 -34.37
N LEU A 1021 23.95 13.67 -33.62
CA LEU A 1021 24.13 14.33 -32.33
C LEU A 1021 24.30 15.86 -32.43
N SER A 1022 24.55 16.41 -33.61
CA SER A 1022 24.61 17.87 -33.83
C SER A 1022 23.25 18.55 -33.87
N HIS A 1023 22.20 17.78 -34.17
CA HIS A 1023 20.82 18.22 -34.21
C HIS A 1023 20.13 17.98 -32.86
#